data_AF-A0A6P0NS38-F1
#
_entry.id   AF-A0A6P0NS38-F1
#
_cell.length_a   1.000
_cell.length_b   1.000
_cell.length_c   1.000
_cell.angle_alpha   90.00
_cell.angle_beta   90.00
_cell.angle_gamma   90.00
#
_symmetry.space_group_name_H-M   'P 1'
#
loop_
_entity.id
_entity.type
_entity.pdbx_description
1 polymer ?
#
loop_
_entity_poly.entity_id
_entity_poly.type
_entity_poly.pdbx_seq_one_letter_code
_entity_poly.pdbx_strand_id
1 'polypeptide(L)'
;MFKIHNAIVKPIQIQEQHNKWSGGVVFPNNMPEIFRHRRSNINLDQEKIFRHQRGGSLEQEIVYLDQFIEVNEKNNLGSDNSDTHQIDSSKTYHGTYIYGGPFHPHFGHALTESIHRLWAFDISIHDGIVFTISQPPNTSLAEYTFPLWFTQILEIIGIPLAKCVLVTNNHCIFENLIIPEPGSELTLGQKKWYFSYLEKLQHRIFELTNNLRKDKPQWLFLGRNHIPFSGVIAGEKYFETLFTDEGYVSLKPESYDVIEQLAYLINAKKIIFSEGSSIYLLELINYLDAEIACIPKRGGNKSFYPHLNSKCRNYIIAGNLQDILGLTDWRKHGIRKPLRINRHPDKIVESLRKHNFCSLKKWNDHQFFTEEKHYISAYIDRAYNFLPNSDPMHRIGVMQKYLQVRGTTQEKSVDMSIKSRSDRLNKLASINQSSRYLEIRVSKGITFNAVNITNKVAVDPQFRLNKDKYATEKVVFLEVSSDEFFKSYAQKFESFDLIYLDCLHTFEQTFRDFCASIAVAHSKTIWLIDDTCPRSYAQAQSSLQRCRQIQNFSGEKSAAWMGDVFKIVAAIHDFFPQYSFATFPDHGQTVVWQKWRKDFQPQWNSLEMISQLEYADFVELQSTLFKREPYNNIFERIRHHLGTS
;
A
#
# COMPACT_ATOMS: atom_id res chain seq x y z
N MET A 1 11.88 38.60 -18.74
CA MET A 1 11.62 37.73 -19.91
C MET A 1 12.90 37.64 -20.72
N PHE A 2 13.12 36.56 -21.48
CA PHE A 2 14.31 36.36 -22.32
C PHE A 2 13.91 36.14 -23.78
N LYS A 3 14.49 36.85 -24.75
CA LYS A 3 14.11 36.75 -26.17
C LYS A 3 15.14 35.95 -26.96
N ILE A 4 14.68 35.00 -27.78
CA ILE A 4 15.50 34.22 -28.72
C ILE A 4 15.02 34.56 -30.13
N HIS A 5 15.95 34.95 -31.01
CA HIS A 5 15.66 35.13 -32.43
C HIS A 5 15.89 33.82 -33.17
N ASN A 6 15.03 33.50 -34.14
CA ASN A 6 15.07 32.23 -34.90
C ASN A 6 15.14 31.01 -33.97
N ALA A 7 14.30 31.00 -32.94
CA ALA A 7 14.30 29.97 -31.92
C ALA A 7 13.84 28.64 -32.51
N ILE A 8 14.66 27.60 -32.31
CA ILE A 8 14.30 26.23 -32.67
C ILE A 8 13.61 25.57 -31.48
N VAL A 9 12.41 25.05 -31.70
CA VAL A 9 11.62 24.35 -30.69
C VAL A 9 11.37 22.93 -31.18
N LYS A 10 11.87 21.96 -30.42
CA LYS A 10 11.75 20.52 -30.72
C LYS A 10 10.62 19.90 -29.89
N PRO A 11 9.93 18.86 -30.41
CA PRO A 11 9.06 18.02 -29.60
C PRO A 11 9.77 17.47 -28.37
N ILE A 12 9.03 17.23 -27.30
CA ILE A 12 9.59 16.66 -26.07
C ILE A 12 9.41 15.15 -26.06
N GLN A 13 10.49 14.43 -25.77
CA GLN A 13 10.48 13.00 -25.47
C GLN A 13 10.88 12.75 -24.00
N ILE A 14 10.12 11.90 -23.31
CA ILE A 14 10.38 11.50 -21.92
C ILE A 14 10.68 10.00 -21.87
N GLN A 15 11.91 9.64 -21.49
CA GLN A 15 12.28 8.27 -21.15
C GLN A 15 12.10 8.05 -19.65
N GLU A 16 10.93 7.56 -19.25
CA GLU A 16 10.58 7.33 -17.83
C GLU A 16 11.55 6.37 -17.11
N GLN A 17 12.15 5.40 -17.81
CA GLN A 17 13.09 4.43 -17.20
C GLN A 17 14.44 5.04 -16.81
N HIS A 18 14.85 6.14 -17.46
CA HIS A 18 16.17 6.77 -17.28
C HIS A 18 16.08 8.19 -16.73
N ASN A 19 14.88 8.69 -16.40
CA ASN A 19 14.64 10.11 -16.09
C ASN A 19 15.24 11.08 -17.12
N LYS A 20 15.34 10.63 -18.38
CA LYS A 20 15.95 11.40 -19.47
C LYS A 20 14.88 12.16 -20.23
N TRP A 21 15.05 13.48 -20.29
CA TRP A 21 14.17 14.41 -20.99
C TRP A 21 14.95 15.02 -22.15
N SER A 22 14.42 14.93 -23.37
CA SER A 22 15.04 15.51 -24.56
C SER A 22 14.03 16.32 -25.37
N GLY A 23 14.51 17.36 -26.05
CA GLY A 23 13.69 18.27 -26.83
C GLY A 23 13.40 19.60 -26.13
N GLY A 24 12.30 20.26 -26.51
CA GLY A 24 11.96 21.60 -26.04
C GLY A 24 12.67 22.71 -26.82
N VAL A 25 12.73 23.90 -26.22
CA VAL A 25 13.46 25.05 -26.80
C VAL A 25 14.95 24.77 -26.77
N VAL A 26 15.63 24.99 -27.90
CA VAL A 26 17.10 25.02 -27.94
C VAL A 26 17.56 26.33 -27.31
N PHE A 27 17.97 26.27 -26.05
CA PHE A 27 18.38 27.45 -25.29
C PHE A 27 19.82 27.86 -25.64
N PRO A 28 20.09 29.17 -25.80
CA PRO A 28 21.46 29.63 -25.96
C PRO A 28 22.24 29.52 -24.65
N ASN A 29 23.56 29.29 -24.74
CA ASN A 29 24.43 29.05 -23.58
C ASN A 29 24.38 30.17 -22.53
N ASN A 30 24.16 31.41 -22.95
CA ASN A 30 24.09 32.60 -22.10
C ASN A 30 22.72 32.84 -21.45
N MET A 31 21.72 31.99 -21.67
CA MET A 31 20.39 32.18 -21.09
C MET A 31 20.37 31.95 -19.58
N PRO A 32 19.88 32.92 -18.77
CA PRO A 32 19.80 32.75 -17.33
C PRO A 32 18.92 31.56 -16.91
N GLU A 33 19.34 30.84 -15.87
CA GLU A 33 18.67 29.62 -15.36
C GLU A 33 17.21 29.84 -14.97
N ILE A 34 16.87 31.03 -14.49
CA ILE A 34 15.52 31.41 -14.05
C ILE A 34 14.46 31.29 -15.17
N PHE A 35 14.88 31.32 -16.44
CA PHE A 35 14.00 31.17 -17.58
C PHE A 35 13.92 29.74 -18.10
N ARG A 36 14.84 28.86 -17.70
CA ARG A 36 14.89 27.44 -18.13
C ARG A 36 13.80 26.64 -17.41
N HIS A 37 13.47 25.46 -17.91
CA HIS A 37 12.58 24.54 -17.20
C HIS A 37 13.39 23.82 -16.11
N ARG A 38 12.90 23.85 -14.87
CA ARG A 38 13.61 23.30 -13.70
C ARG A 38 12.75 22.23 -13.03
N ARG A 39 13.36 21.09 -12.70
CA ARG A 39 12.77 20.04 -11.87
C ARG A 39 13.75 19.68 -10.77
N SER A 40 13.27 19.52 -9.54
CA SER A 40 14.07 18.95 -8.46
C SER A 40 14.51 17.53 -8.85
N ASN A 41 15.75 17.13 -8.54
CA ASN A 41 16.21 15.77 -8.78
C ASN A 41 15.47 14.80 -7.84
N ILE A 42 14.43 14.12 -8.33
CA ILE A 42 13.57 13.21 -7.55
C ILE A 42 14.32 11.94 -7.09
N ASN A 43 15.54 11.68 -7.61
CA ASN A 43 16.30 10.45 -7.43
C ASN A 43 17.55 10.53 -6.52
N LEU A 44 17.79 11.63 -5.80
CA LEU A 44 18.74 11.57 -4.68
C LEU A 44 18.02 10.97 -3.47
N ASP A 45 18.15 9.64 -3.34
CA ASP A 45 17.82 8.77 -2.22
C ASP A 45 16.87 9.33 -1.15
N GLN A 46 15.66 8.74 -1.12
CA GLN A 46 14.72 8.82 0.01
C GLN A 46 15.33 8.32 1.34
N GLU A 47 16.55 7.77 1.34
CA GLU A 47 17.24 7.23 2.53
C GLU A 47 18.32 8.14 3.16
N LYS A 48 18.71 9.29 2.57
CA LYS A 48 19.84 10.09 3.10
C LYS A 48 19.51 11.44 3.76
N ILE A 49 18.26 11.89 3.81
CA ILE A 49 17.89 13.19 4.42
C ILE A 49 16.92 13.05 5.60
N PHE A 50 17.09 11.99 6.42
CA PHE A 50 16.55 11.94 7.78
C PHE A 50 17.68 11.65 8.77
N ARG A 51 18.68 12.54 8.80
CA ARG A 51 19.55 12.68 9.97
C ARG A 51 19.60 14.15 10.35
N HIS A 52 18.97 14.42 11.49
CA HIS A 52 19.10 15.60 12.34
C HIS A 52 18.42 16.88 11.85
N GLN A 53 17.29 17.22 12.46
CA GLN A 53 17.25 18.35 13.42
C GLN A 53 15.92 18.37 14.18
N ARG A 54 16.01 18.28 15.51
CA ARG A 54 14.95 18.71 16.43
C ARG A 54 14.96 20.24 16.42
N GLY A 55 13.85 20.87 16.02
CA GLY A 55 13.56 22.29 16.24
C GLY A 55 14.45 23.28 15.49
N GLY A 56 13.85 24.06 14.57
CA GLY A 56 14.54 25.13 13.85
C GLY A 56 14.05 25.24 12.41
N SER A 57 14.00 26.45 11.88
CA SER A 57 13.44 26.88 10.59
C SER A 57 13.75 25.96 9.39
N LEU A 58 12.72 25.72 8.56
CA LEU A 58 12.80 25.10 7.24
C LEU A 58 13.45 26.06 6.22
N GLU A 59 14.71 26.44 6.43
CA GLU A 59 15.54 27.01 5.37
C GLU A 59 16.45 25.89 4.83
N GLN A 60 15.91 25.10 3.91
CA GLN A 60 16.74 24.20 3.10
C GLN A 60 17.39 25.04 1.99
N GLU A 61 18.72 25.12 2.02
CA GLU A 61 19.52 25.56 0.88
C GLU A 61 19.24 24.61 -0.29
N ILE A 62 18.56 25.13 -1.31
CA ILE A 62 18.15 24.38 -2.49
C ILE A 62 19.37 24.23 -3.40
N VAL A 63 19.87 22.99 -3.54
CA VAL A 63 20.88 22.67 -4.56
C VAL A 63 20.16 22.43 -5.88
N TYR A 64 20.30 23.39 -6.79
CA TYR A 64 19.89 23.29 -8.19
C TYR A 64 20.68 22.16 -8.87
N LEU A 65 19.99 21.23 -9.50
CA LEU A 65 20.61 20.40 -10.52
C LEU A 65 19.96 20.78 -11.83
N ASP A 66 20.70 21.55 -12.63
CA ASP A 66 20.43 21.67 -14.04
C ASP A 66 20.35 20.25 -14.61
N GLN A 67 19.19 19.84 -15.11
CA GLN A 67 19.24 18.85 -16.16
C GLN A 67 19.81 19.59 -17.37
N PHE A 68 21.11 19.42 -17.58
CA PHE A 68 21.74 19.72 -18.86
C PHE A 68 20.91 18.99 -19.92
N ILE A 69 20.08 19.74 -20.63
CA ILE A 69 19.63 19.33 -21.94
C ILE A 69 20.92 19.30 -22.74
N GLU A 70 21.54 18.13 -22.93
CA GLU A 70 22.60 17.97 -23.92
C GLU A 70 21.97 18.25 -25.29
N VAL A 71 21.86 19.54 -25.63
CA VAL A 71 21.85 19.99 -27.01
C VAL A 71 23.30 20.29 -27.34
N ASN A 72 24.15 19.26 -27.36
CA ASN A 72 25.48 19.41 -27.92
C ASN A 72 25.31 19.72 -29.42
N GLU A 73 25.99 20.77 -29.89
CA GLU A 73 26.18 21.05 -31.32
C GLU A 73 26.75 19.82 -32.06
N LYS A 74 27.33 18.85 -31.36
CA LYS A 74 27.86 17.60 -31.94
C LYS A 74 26.80 16.60 -32.41
N ASN A 75 25.53 16.74 -32.03
CA ASN A 75 24.44 15.98 -32.67
C ASN A 75 23.94 16.64 -33.98
N ASN A 76 24.65 17.66 -34.51
CA ASN A 76 24.33 18.31 -35.79
C ASN A 76 24.69 17.49 -37.05
N LEU A 77 25.30 16.32 -36.91
CA LEU A 77 25.51 15.41 -38.05
C LEU A 77 25.16 14.01 -37.56
N GLY A 78 23.97 13.54 -37.92
CA GLY A 78 23.67 12.12 -37.83
C GLY A 78 24.74 11.36 -38.59
N SER A 79 25.50 10.53 -37.88
CA SER A 79 26.24 9.45 -38.50
C SER A 79 25.24 8.39 -38.94
N ASP A 80 24.58 8.62 -40.06
CA ASP A 80 23.98 7.57 -40.88
C ASP A 80 24.36 7.86 -42.33
N ASN A 81 25.48 7.25 -42.74
CA ASN A 81 25.79 7.03 -44.15
C ASN A 81 24.91 5.87 -44.65
N SER A 82 23.62 6.14 -44.83
CA SER A 82 22.76 5.41 -45.76
C SER A 82 21.40 6.11 -45.84
N ASP A 83 20.95 6.36 -47.06
CA ASP A 83 19.60 6.83 -47.44
C ASP A 83 19.40 8.35 -47.53
N THR A 84 19.97 8.88 -48.60
CA THR A 84 19.42 10.01 -49.36
C THR A 84 17.95 9.76 -49.70
N HIS A 85 17.02 10.36 -48.95
CA HIS A 85 15.75 10.97 -49.38
C HIS A 85 14.79 11.09 -48.18
N GLN A 86 14.78 12.24 -47.49
CA GLN A 86 13.54 12.84 -46.99
C GLN A 86 13.77 14.31 -46.64
N ILE A 87 12.91 15.15 -47.20
CA ILE A 87 12.92 16.62 -47.17
C ILE A 87 12.80 17.12 -45.72
N ASP A 88 13.66 18.06 -45.35
CA ASP A 88 13.58 18.83 -44.10
C ASP A 88 12.20 19.50 -43.98
N SER A 89 11.37 19.02 -43.06
CA SER A 89 9.96 19.42 -42.89
C SER A 89 9.76 20.29 -41.65
N SER A 90 10.59 21.32 -41.51
CA SER A 90 10.46 22.33 -40.45
C SER A 90 9.36 23.34 -40.77
N LYS A 91 8.54 23.67 -39.75
CA LYS A 91 7.50 24.69 -39.88
C LYS A 91 7.97 26.00 -39.26
N THR A 92 8.01 27.07 -40.05
CA THR A 92 8.44 28.40 -39.61
C THR A 92 7.23 29.27 -39.26
N TYR A 93 7.33 29.97 -38.13
CA TYR A 93 6.33 30.91 -37.63
C TYR A 93 6.95 32.31 -37.53
N HIS A 94 6.42 33.24 -38.31
CA HIS A 94 6.82 34.66 -38.33
C HIS A 94 6.11 35.45 -37.24
N GLY A 95 6.77 36.50 -36.74
CA GLY A 95 6.26 37.37 -35.67
C GLY A 95 6.82 37.04 -34.28
N THR A 96 6.08 37.42 -33.23
CA THR A 96 6.48 37.32 -31.82
C THR A 96 5.60 36.36 -31.04
N TYR A 97 6.22 35.32 -30.46
CA TYR A 97 5.54 34.28 -29.71
C TYR A 97 6.03 34.18 -28.28
N ILE A 98 5.17 33.69 -27.39
CA ILE A 98 5.52 33.36 -26.01
C ILE A 98 5.70 31.85 -25.88
N TYR A 99 6.78 31.41 -25.24
CA TYR A 99 6.92 30.01 -24.85
C TYR A 99 6.11 29.72 -23.59
N GLY A 100 5.03 28.94 -23.75
CA GLY A 100 4.17 28.47 -22.67
C GLY A 100 4.81 27.36 -21.84
N GLY A 101 5.75 26.60 -22.41
CA GLY A 101 6.46 25.52 -21.73
C GLY A 101 6.08 24.11 -22.22
N PRO A 102 6.56 23.07 -21.53
CA PRO A 102 6.10 21.71 -21.75
C PRO A 102 4.61 21.60 -21.42
N PHE A 103 3.85 20.96 -22.31
CA PHE A 103 2.49 20.53 -22.05
C PHE A 103 2.48 19.03 -21.77
N HIS A 104 2.20 18.68 -20.51
CA HIS A 104 1.91 17.31 -20.12
C HIS A 104 0.40 17.09 -20.19
N PRO A 105 -0.08 16.06 -20.92
CA PRO A 105 -1.51 15.78 -21.07
C PRO A 105 -2.11 15.14 -19.79
N HIS A 106 -1.83 15.72 -18.63
CA HIS A 106 -2.29 15.31 -17.32
C HIS A 106 -2.67 16.58 -16.53
N PHE A 107 -3.92 16.65 -16.08
CA PHE A 107 -4.54 17.81 -15.41
C PHE A 107 -3.63 18.52 -14.42
N GLY A 108 -3.06 17.77 -13.45
CA GLY A 108 -2.20 18.37 -12.44
C GLY A 108 -0.90 18.95 -12.99
N HIS A 109 -0.24 18.25 -13.92
CA HIS A 109 1.04 18.70 -14.47
C HIS A 109 0.86 19.94 -15.35
N ALA A 110 -0.24 19.99 -16.11
CA ALA A 110 -0.58 21.18 -16.88
C ALA A 110 -0.77 22.42 -15.98
N LEU A 111 -1.52 22.26 -14.88
CA LEU A 111 -1.80 23.34 -13.94
C LEU A 111 -0.58 23.79 -13.13
N THR A 112 0.40 22.91 -12.87
CA THR A 112 1.59 23.24 -12.07
C THR A 112 2.85 23.54 -12.88
N GLU A 113 2.83 23.28 -14.19
CA GLU A 113 4.04 23.40 -15.04
C GLU A 113 3.80 24.12 -16.37
N SER A 114 2.58 24.11 -16.91
CA SER A 114 2.29 24.64 -18.25
C SER A 114 1.62 26.01 -18.26
N ILE A 115 0.89 26.40 -17.20
CA ILE A 115 0.15 27.67 -17.19
C ILE A 115 0.96 28.87 -16.67
N HIS A 116 2.06 28.63 -15.97
CA HIS A 116 2.75 29.67 -15.20
C HIS A 116 3.61 30.62 -16.02
N ARG A 117 3.66 30.47 -17.34
CA ARG A 117 4.29 31.43 -18.27
C ARG A 117 3.26 32.25 -19.04
N LEU A 118 1.99 31.88 -18.96
CA LEU A 118 0.91 32.48 -19.74
C LEU A 118 0.57 33.91 -19.31
N TRP A 119 1.04 34.34 -18.13
CA TRP A 119 0.86 35.71 -17.65
C TRP A 119 1.47 36.78 -18.56
N ALA A 120 2.46 36.41 -19.35
CA ALA A 120 3.17 37.33 -20.24
C ALA A 120 2.47 37.49 -21.61
N PHE A 121 1.42 36.71 -21.89
CA PHE A 121 0.72 36.82 -23.15
C PHE A 121 -0.14 38.08 -23.22
N ASP A 122 -0.01 38.79 -24.34
CA ASP A 122 -0.78 39.96 -24.71
C ASP A 122 -1.12 39.85 -26.19
N ILE A 123 -2.41 39.82 -26.52
CA ILE A 123 -2.89 39.60 -27.89
C ILE A 123 -2.53 40.75 -28.85
N SER A 124 -2.25 41.94 -28.33
CA SER A 124 -1.84 43.10 -29.12
C SER A 124 -0.36 43.07 -29.51
N ILE A 125 0.45 42.29 -28.77
CA ILE A 125 1.91 42.21 -28.95
C ILE A 125 2.31 40.85 -29.55
N HIS A 126 1.60 39.78 -29.20
CA HIS A 126 2.03 38.42 -29.46
C HIS A 126 1.12 37.72 -30.48
N ASP A 127 1.76 37.08 -31.45
CA ASP A 127 1.12 36.30 -32.50
C ASP A 127 0.59 34.97 -31.98
N GLY A 128 1.20 34.41 -30.93
CA GLY A 128 0.72 33.19 -30.30
C GLY A 128 1.55 32.70 -29.10
N ILE A 129 1.13 31.55 -28.57
CA ILE A 129 1.77 30.85 -27.46
C ILE A 129 2.20 29.46 -27.93
N VAL A 130 3.46 29.12 -27.68
CA VAL A 130 4.06 27.86 -28.09
C VAL A 130 4.09 26.88 -26.93
N PHE A 131 3.50 25.70 -27.13
CA PHE A 131 3.56 24.58 -26.21
C PHE A 131 4.26 23.38 -26.86
N THR A 132 5.10 22.71 -26.09
CA THR A 132 5.79 21.48 -26.53
C THR A 132 5.16 20.28 -25.84
N ILE A 133 4.52 19.39 -26.59
CA ILE A 133 3.86 18.23 -25.99
C ILE A 133 4.92 17.24 -25.52
N SER A 134 4.75 16.75 -24.30
CA SER A 134 5.58 15.69 -23.75
C SER A 134 5.05 14.31 -24.09
N GLN A 135 5.83 13.53 -24.85
CA GLN A 135 5.43 12.21 -25.33
C GLN A 135 6.43 11.11 -24.91
N PRO A 136 5.99 9.84 -24.81
CA PRO A 136 6.91 8.71 -24.72
C PRO A 136 7.79 8.62 -25.98
N PRO A 137 8.96 7.98 -25.92
CA PRO A 137 9.81 7.77 -27.09
C PRO A 137 9.05 6.93 -28.13
N ASN A 138 9.32 7.19 -29.42
CA ASN A 138 8.73 6.47 -30.56
C ASN A 138 7.19 6.55 -30.67
N THR A 139 6.56 7.52 -29.98
CA THR A 139 5.15 7.86 -30.20
C THR A 139 5.10 9.03 -31.18
N SER A 140 4.36 8.87 -32.29
CA SER A 140 4.05 9.98 -33.21
C SER A 140 2.57 10.29 -33.08
N LEU A 141 2.23 11.53 -32.78
CA LEU A 141 0.85 12.01 -32.78
C LEU A 141 0.68 12.88 -34.02
N ALA A 142 0.20 12.29 -35.11
CA ALA A 142 -0.06 13.02 -36.36
C ALA A 142 -0.94 14.26 -36.09
N GLU A 143 -1.91 14.15 -35.18
CA GLU A 143 -2.73 15.25 -34.69
C GLU A 143 -2.96 15.12 -33.17
N TYR A 144 -2.66 16.17 -32.41
CA TYR A 144 -2.98 16.27 -31.00
C TYR A 144 -3.76 17.56 -30.76
N THR A 145 -4.84 17.47 -30.00
CA THR A 145 -5.63 18.61 -29.56
C THR A 145 -5.63 18.71 -28.05
N PHE A 146 -5.78 19.94 -27.54
CA PHE A 146 -5.89 20.13 -26.10
C PHE A 146 -7.14 19.44 -25.56
N PRO A 147 -7.05 18.80 -24.38
CA PRO A 147 -8.24 18.31 -23.69
C PRO A 147 -9.21 19.45 -23.38
N LEU A 148 -10.52 19.16 -23.38
CA LEU A 148 -11.58 20.14 -23.13
C LEU A 148 -11.36 20.96 -21.84
N TRP A 149 -10.93 20.31 -20.75
CA TRP A 149 -10.65 21.01 -19.49
C TRP A 149 -9.51 22.04 -19.63
N PHE A 150 -8.54 21.81 -20.54
CA PHE A 150 -7.46 22.76 -20.76
C PHE A 150 -7.91 23.93 -21.64
N THR A 151 -8.76 23.69 -22.64
CA THR A 151 -9.35 24.77 -23.43
C THR A 151 -10.22 25.68 -22.56
N GLN A 152 -10.96 25.11 -21.60
CA GLN A 152 -11.70 25.87 -20.59
C GLN A 152 -10.76 26.71 -19.69
N ILE A 153 -9.60 26.17 -19.31
CA ILE A 153 -8.58 26.94 -18.55
C ILE A 153 -8.08 28.12 -19.38
N LEU A 154 -7.77 27.93 -20.67
CA LEU A 154 -7.33 29.01 -21.56
C LEU A 154 -8.41 30.09 -21.69
N GLU A 155 -9.69 29.71 -21.82
CA GLU A 155 -10.82 30.64 -21.86
C GLU A 155 -10.96 31.46 -20.57
N ILE A 156 -10.81 30.80 -19.41
CA ILE A 156 -10.81 31.47 -18.10
C ILE A 156 -9.66 32.48 -18.02
N ILE A 157 -8.46 32.11 -18.48
CA ILE A 157 -7.29 33.00 -18.52
C ILE A 157 -7.47 34.12 -19.57
N GLY A 158 -8.31 33.92 -20.59
CA GLY A 158 -8.55 34.87 -21.68
C GLY A 158 -7.63 34.68 -22.88
N ILE A 159 -7.12 33.47 -23.11
CA ILE A 159 -6.26 33.12 -24.24
C ILE A 159 -7.09 32.42 -25.32
N PRO A 160 -7.20 32.99 -26.53
CA PRO A 160 -7.89 32.33 -27.63
C PRO A 160 -7.16 31.04 -28.04
N LEU A 161 -7.89 29.94 -28.16
CA LEU A 161 -7.33 28.66 -28.59
C LEU A 161 -6.58 28.74 -29.94
N ALA A 162 -7.08 29.58 -30.87
CA ALA A 162 -6.46 29.82 -32.17
C ALA A 162 -5.06 30.46 -32.09
N LYS A 163 -4.70 31.05 -30.94
CA LYS A 163 -3.37 31.60 -30.67
C LYS A 163 -2.39 30.57 -30.12
N CYS A 164 -2.83 29.35 -29.83
CA CYS A 164 -1.94 28.30 -29.30
C CYS A 164 -1.33 27.46 -30.43
N VAL A 165 -0.01 27.34 -30.41
CA VAL A 165 0.79 26.52 -31.33
C VAL A 165 1.31 25.31 -30.57
N LEU A 166 1.03 24.12 -31.09
CA LEU A 166 1.48 22.83 -30.55
C LEU A 166 2.64 22.29 -31.37
N VAL A 167 3.78 22.06 -30.71
CA VAL A 167 4.95 21.38 -31.30
C VAL A 167 4.86 19.89 -30.94
N THR A 168 4.55 19.04 -31.94
CA THR A 168 4.21 17.62 -31.78
C THR A 168 5.27 16.66 -32.31
N ASN A 169 5.60 16.70 -33.61
CA ASN A 169 6.44 15.69 -34.28
C ASN A 169 7.69 16.26 -34.95
N ASN A 170 7.58 17.44 -35.57
CA ASN A 170 8.68 18.12 -36.23
C ASN A 170 9.14 19.32 -35.39
N HIS A 171 10.42 19.66 -35.51
CA HIS A 171 10.90 20.90 -34.94
C HIS A 171 10.27 22.09 -35.69
N CYS A 172 10.00 23.16 -34.93
CA CYS A 172 9.44 24.39 -35.45
C CYS A 172 10.44 25.52 -35.23
N ILE A 173 10.45 26.49 -36.14
CA ILE A 173 11.29 27.69 -36.04
C ILE A 173 10.38 28.89 -35.78
N PHE A 174 10.73 29.72 -34.80
CA PHE A 174 10.00 30.93 -34.44
C PHE A 174 10.91 32.14 -34.61
N GLU A 175 10.49 33.13 -35.40
CA GLU A 175 11.29 34.34 -35.68
C GLU A 175 11.68 35.06 -34.38
N ASN A 176 10.72 35.29 -33.49
CA ASN A 176 10.94 35.86 -32.18
C ASN A 176 10.22 35.02 -31.11
N LEU A 177 10.96 34.29 -30.28
CA LEU A 177 10.40 33.54 -29.15
C LEU A 177 10.81 34.18 -27.82
N ILE A 178 9.83 34.66 -27.07
CA ILE A 178 9.99 35.19 -25.72
C ILE A 178 9.77 34.05 -24.72
N ILE A 179 10.70 33.91 -23.79
CA ILE A 179 10.65 32.96 -22.68
C ILE A 179 10.37 33.75 -21.38
N PRO A 180 9.12 33.75 -20.88
CA PRO A 180 8.79 34.36 -19.60
C PRO A 180 9.36 33.56 -18.45
N GLU A 181 9.69 34.21 -17.34
CA GLU A 181 9.95 33.47 -16.10
C GLU A 181 8.64 32.77 -15.66
N PRO A 182 8.68 31.49 -15.24
CA PRO A 182 7.51 30.84 -14.69
C PRO A 182 7.15 31.46 -13.33
N GLY A 183 5.88 31.85 -13.16
CA GLY A 183 5.36 32.41 -11.91
C GLY A 183 5.22 31.43 -10.75
N SER A 184 5.19 30.13 -11.05
CA SER A 184 5.18 29.01 -10.10
C SER A 184 5.94 27.83 -10.70
N GLU A 185 6.46 26.96 -9.84
CA GLU A 185 7.16 25.72 -10.23
C GLU A 185 6.71 24.56 -9.33
N LEU A 186 6.55 23.36 -9.89
CA LEU A 186 5.94 22.19 -9.20
C LEU A 186 6.49 21.89 -7.79
N THR A 187 7.78 22.14 -7.52
CA THR A 187 8.36 21.85 -6.19
C THR A 187 8.71 23.09 -5.38
N LEU A 188 8.54 24.29 -5.94
CA LEU A 188 8.86 25.56 -5.27
C LEU A 188 7.61 26.39 -4.98
N GLY A 189 6.51 26.13 -5.67
CA GLY A 189 5.30 26.94 -5.57
C GLY A 189 5.50 28.31 -6.21
N GLN A 190 4.70 29.27 -5.77
CA GLN A 190 4.58 30.57 -6.42
C GLN A 190 5.62 31.58 -5.95
N LYS A 191 6.06 32.38 -6.92
CA LYS A 191 6.95 33.51 -6.69
C LYS A 191 6.13 34.72 -6.30
N LYS A 192 6.63 35.51 -5.34
CA LYS A 192 5.92 36.69 -4.81
C LYS A 192 5.48 37.68 -5.87
N TRP A 193 6.32 37.91 -6.90
CA TRP A 193 5.99 38.85 -7.99
C TRP A 193 4.76 38.40 -8.81
N TYR A 194 4.45 37.10 -8.80
CA TYR A 194 3.36 36.51 -9.56
C TYR A 194 1.98 36.76 -8.92
N PHE A 195 1.93 37.12 -7.64
CA PHE A 195 0.67 37.31 -6.91
C PHE A 195 -0.23 38.37 -7.55
N SER A 196 0.34 39.47 -8.03
CA SER A 196 -0.42 40.54 -8.70
C SER A 196 -1.17 40.07 -9.96
N TYR A 197 -0.60 39.12 -10.70
CA TYR A 197 -1.28 38.49 -11.84
C TYR A 197 -2.40 37.56 -11.36
N LEU A 198 -2.12 36.72 -10.35
CA LEU A 198 -3.12 35.81 -9.78
C LEU A 198 -4.29 36.53 -9.13
N GLU A 199 -4.09 37.70 -8.53
CA GLU A 199 -5.17 38.53 -7.98
C GLU A 199 -6.11 39.02 -9.07
N LYS A 200 -5.58 39.51 -10.20
CA LYS A 200 -6.39 39.91 -11.36
C LYS A 200 -7.17 38.72 -11.95
N LEU A 201 -6.50 37.58 -12.10
CA LEU A 201 -7.14 36.36 -12.58
C LEU A 201 -8.22 35.87 -11.61
N GLN A 202 -7.97 35.94 -10.31
CA GLN A 202 -8.93 35.60 -9.26
C GLN A 202 -10.16 36.51 -9.29
N HIS A 203 -10.00 37.82 -9.47
CA HIS A 203 -11.12 38.75 -9.63
C HIS A 203 -12.02 38.35 -10.79
N ARG A 204 -11.43 38.06 -11.96
CA ARG A 204 -12.17 37.57 -13.12
C ARG A 204 -12.90 36.25 -12.83
N ILE A 205 -12.23 35.30 -12.16
CA ILE A 205 -12.85 34.02 -11.78
C ILE A 205 -14.02 34.23 -10.81
N PHE A 206 -13.92 35.18 -9.88
CA PHE A 206 -15.00 35.50 -8.94
C PHE A 206 -16.24 36.05 -9.65
N GLU A 207 -16.04 36.87 -10.69
CA GLU A 207 -17.13 37.34 -11.55
C GLU A 207 -17.78 36.18 -12.32
N LEU A 208 -16.97 35.37 -13.01
CA LEU A 208 -17.44 34.23 -13.80
C LEU A 208 -18.17 33.18 -12.96
N THR A 209 -17.79 33.01 -11.69
CA THR A 209 -18.41 32.05 -10.77
C THR A 209 -19.53 32.64 -9.92
N ASN A 210 -19.82 33.95 -10.02
CA ASN A 210 -20.70 34.64 -9.07
C ASN A 210 -22.08 33.99 -8.91
N ASN A 211 -22.74 33.66 -10.01
CA ASN A 211 -24.06 33.03 -9.98
C ASN A 211 -23.99 31.54 -9.63
N LEU A 212 -22.87 30.86 -9.92
CA LEU A 212 -22.70 29.43 -9.69
C LEU A 212 -22.44 29.08 -8.22
N ARG A 213 -21.94 30.04 -7.42
CA ARG A 213 -21.52 29.79 -6.03
C ARG A 213 -22.68 29.68 -5.03
N LYS A 214 -23.83 30.30 -5.31
CA LYS A 214 -24.91 30.51 -4.32
C LYS A 214 -25.38 29.23 -3.64
N ASP A 215 -25.48 28.13 -4.39
CA ASP A 215 -25.99 26.86 -3.89
C ASP A 215 -24.89 25.82 -3.63
N LYS A 216 -23.62 26.23 -3.64
CA LYS A 216 -22.51 25.29 -3.41
C LYS A 216 -22.38 24.98 -1.91
N PRO A 217 -21.92 23.77 -1.56
CA PRO A 217 -21.68 23.39 -0.17
C PRO A 217 -20.46 24.14 0.38
N GLN A 218 -20.42 24.26 1.71
CA GLN A 218 -19.26 24.85 2.39
C GLN A 218 -18.20 23.81 2.75
N TRP A 219 -18.55 22.52 2.88
CA TRP A 219 -17.62 21.47 3.27
C TRP A 219 -17.48 20.44 2.15
N LEU A 220 -16.25 20.26 1.65
CA LEU A 220 -15.95 19.41 0.50
C LEU A 220 -15.00 18.28 0.85
N PHE A 221 -15.31 17.09 0.36
CA PHE A 221 -14.36 15.99 0.27
C PHE A 221 -14.02 15.72 -1.19
N LEU A 222 -12.74 15.77 -1.55
CA LEU A 222 -12.23 15.47 -2.89
C LEU A 222 -11.51 14.11 -2.87
N GLY A 223 -12.31 13.04 -2.96
CA GLY A 223 -11.84 11.66 -2.99
C GLY A 223 -11.50 11.15 -4.39
N ARG A 224 -11.06 9.89 -4.46
CA ARG A 224 -10.70 9.18 -5.70
C ARG A 224 -11.24 7.77 -5.76
N ASN A 225 -12.00 7.32 -4.76
CA ASN A 225 -12.53 5.97 -4.66
C ASN A 225 -13.36 5.53 -5.89
N HIS A 226 -13.95 6.47 -6.64
CA HIS A 226 -14.68 6.21 -7.89
C HIS A 226 -13.80 6.03 -9.13
N ILE A 227 -12.48 6.23 -9.03
CA ILE A 227 -11.54 6.11 -10.17
C ILE A 227 -10.67 4.86 -9.96
N PRO A 228 -10.98 3.73 -10.63
CA PRO A 228 -10.23 2.48 -10.51
C PRO A 228 -8.75 2.67 -10.84
N PHE A 229 -7.86 1.93 -10.17
CA PHE A 229 -6.41 1.90 -10.45
C PHE A 229 -5.70 3.26 -10.43
N SER A 230 -6.31 4.28 -9.83
CA SER A 230 -5.82 5.65 -9.90
C SER A 230 -4.91 6.05 -8.73
N GLY A 231 -4.39 5.06 -8.00
CA GLY A 231 -3.56 5.24 -6.81
C GLY A 231 -4.35 5.75 -5.61
N VAL A 232 -5.55 5.18 -5.40
CA VAL A 232 -6.38 5.36 -4.19
C VAL A 232 -5.68 4.72 -2.99
N ILE A 233 -5.85 5.30 -1.80
CA ILE A 233 -5.42 4.67 -0.54
C ILE A 233 -6.53 3.73 -0.06
N ALA A 234 -6.19 2.49 0.30
CA ALA A 234 -7.21 1.55 0.76
C ALA A 234 -7.90 2.10 2.04
N GLY A 235 -9.20 1.84 2.16
CA GLY A 235 -10.03 2.38 3.23
C GLY A 235 -10.57 3.79 2.98
N GLU A 236 -10.25 4.44 1.85
CA GLU A 236 -10.77 5.78 1.53
C GLU A 236 -12.30 5.84 1.48
N LYS A 237 -12.98 4.78 1.01
CA LYS A 237 -14.45 4.72 1.00
C LYS A 237 -15.06 4.83 2.40
N TYR A 238 -14.42 4.22 3.40
CA TYR A 238 -14.89 4.34 4.78
C TYR A 238 -14.81 5.79 5.27
N PHE A 239 -13.68 6.45 5.01
CA PHE A 239 -13.54 7.88 5.31
C PHE A 239 -14.56 8.74 4.57
N GLU A 240 -14.77 8.48 3.27
CA GLU A 240 -15.77 9.16 2.46
C GLU A 240 -17.16 9.10 3.12
N THR A 241 -17.59 7.91 3.55
CA THR A 241 -18.87 7.70 4.25
C THR A 241 -18.93 8.48 5.57
N LEU A 242 -17.86 8.46 6.37
CA LEU A 242 -17.81 9.21 7.62
C LEU A 242 -17.84 10.72 7.40
N PHE A 243 -17.21 11.24 6.34
CA PHE A 243 -17.27 12.65 6.01
C PHE A 243 -18.66 13.06 5.56
N THR A 244 -19.32 12.25 4.72
CA THR A 244 -20.69 12.54 4.28
C THR A 244 -21.69 12.53 5.43
N ASP A 245 -21.51 11.63 6.40
CA ASP A 245 -22.31 11.58 7.63
C ASP A 245 -22.18 12.84 8.49
N GLU A 246 -21.08 13.58 8.37
CA GLU A 246 -20.85 14.86 9.06
C GLU A 246 -21.11 16.08 8.16
N GLY A 247 -21.75 15.89 7.00
CA GLY A 247 -22.21 16.99 6.14
C GLY A 247 -21.21 17.45 5.09
N TYR A 248 -20.10 16.74 4.88
CA TYR A 248 -19.23 16.98 3.72
C TYR A 248 -19.90 16.48 2.44
N VAL A 249 -19.78 17.26 1.36
CA VAL A 249 -20.14 16.80 0.01
C VAL A 249 -18.92 16.14 -0.65
N SER A 250 -19.07 14.85 -1.00
CA SER A 250 -18.09 14.09 -1.79
C SER A 250 -18.16 14.52 -3.26
N LEU A 251 -17.27 15.44 -3.66
CA LEU A 251 -17.26 16.00 -5.01
C LEU A 251 -16.32 15.18 -5.92
N LYS A 252 -16.79 14.89 -7.13
CA LYS A 252 -16.03 14.25 -8.22
C LYS A 252 -15.76 15.30 -9.29
N PRO A 253 -14.61 16.01 -9.24
CA PRO A 253 -14.42 17.22 -10.05
C PRO A 253 -14.50 16.97 -11.56
N GLU A 254 -14.09 15.79 -12.02
CA GLU A 254 -14.13 15.42 -13.44
C GLU A 254 -15.54 15.32 -14.05
N SER A 255 -16.58 15.34 -13.22
CA SER A 255 -17.98 15.36 -13.65
C SER A 255 -18.51 16.77 -13.92
N TYR A 256 -17.67 17.80 -13.76
CA TYR A 256 -18.04 19.20 -13.86
C TYR A 256 -17.06 19.96 -14.76
N ASP A 257 -17.55 21.00 -15.41
CA ASP A 257 -16.69 21.93 -16.14
C ASP A 257 -15.78 22.70 -15.17
N VAL A 258 -14.62 23.17 -15.66
CA VAL A 258 -13.61 23.82 -14.81
C VAL A 258 -14.19 25.03 -14.05
N ILE A 259 -15.09 25.79 -14.66
CA ILE A 259 -15.71 26.94 -14.00
C ILE A 259 -16.62 26.54 -12.83
N GLU A 260 -17.33 25.42 -12.96
CA GLU A 260 -18.15 24.88 -11.88
C GLU A 260 -17.28 24.31 -10.75
N GLN A 261 -16.18 23.62 -11.09
CA GLN A 261 -15.20 23.15 -10.11
C GLN A 261 -14.64 24.31 -9.29
N LEU A 262 -14.28 25.43 -9.94
CA LEU A 262 -13.86 26.65 -9.27
C LEU A 262 -14.95 27.23 -8.36
N ALA A 263 -16.21 27.22 -8.79
CA ALA A 263 -17.34 27.68 -7.96
C ALA A 263 -17.48 26.84 -6.67
N TYR A 264 -17.33 25.51 -6.75
CA TYR A 264 -17.29 24.65 -5.57
C TYR A 264 -16.13 25.00 -4.63
N LEU A 265 -14.90 25.09 -5.17
CA LEU A 265 -13.71 25.38 -4.36
C LEU A 265 -13.80 26.73 -3.67
N ILE A 266 -14.22 27.78 -4.39
CA ILE A 266 -14.30 29.16 -3.88
C ILE A 266 -15.35 29.29 -2.76
N ASN A 267 -16.44 28.55 -2.83
CA ASN A 267 -17.49 28.59 -1.82
C ASN A 267 -17.13 27.77 -0.56
N ALA A 268 -16.23 26.78 -0.69
CA ALA A 268 -15.86 25.91 0.42
C ALA A 268 -15.12 26.68 1.53
N LYS A 269 -15.46 26.36 2.78
CA LYS A 269 -14.78 26.80 4.00
C LYS A 269 -13.87 25.73 4.58
N LYS A 270 -14.16 24.45 4.32
CA LYS A 270 -13.32 23.30 4.68
C LYS A 270 -13.22 22.34 3.51
N ILE A 271 -12.01 21.94 3.19
CA ILE A 271 -11.72 20.99 2.11
C ILE A 271 -10.86 19.87 2.68
N ILE A 272 -11.36 18.64 2.63
CA ILE A 272 -10.55 17.43 2.82
C ILE A 272 -10.29 16.85 1.44
N PHE A 273 -9.05 16.51 1.09
CA PHE A 273 -8.77 15.86 -0.19
C PHE A 273 -7.77 14.72 -0.04
N SER A 274 -7.93 13.70 -0.86
CA SER A 274 -6.92 12.65 -1.00
C SER A 274 -5.81 13.11 -1.94
N GLU A 275 -4.55 13.03 -1.49
CA GLU A 275 -3.36 13.60 -2.15
C GLU A 275 -3.34 13.38 -3.68
N GLY A 276 -3.68 14.41 -4.46
CA GLY A 276 -3.89 14.26 -5.89
C GLY A 276 -4.21 15.55 -6.60
N SER A 277 -4.35 15.49 -7.92
CA SER A 277 -4.44 16.68 -8.77
C SER A 277 -5.74 17.48 -8.66
N SER A 278 -6.73 16.99 -7.92
CA SER A 278 -8.03 17.66 -7.74
C SER A 278 -7.90 19.04 -7.10
N ILE A 279 -6.81 19.30 -6.38
CA ILE A 279 -6.59 20.57 -5.67
C ILE A 279 -5.88 21.63 -6.53
N TYR A 280 -5.28 21.27 -7.68
CA TYR A 280 -4.41 22.20 -8.41
C TYR A 280 -5.13 23.32 -9.17
N LEU A 281 -6.47 23.34 -9.22
CA LEU A 281 -7.18 24.53 -9.70
C LEU A 281 -6.91 25.77 -8.85
N LEU A 282 -6.42 25.59 -7.62
CA LEU A 282 -5.92 26.68 -6.80
C LEU A 282 -4.73 27.41 -7.43
N GLU A 283 -4.05 26.85 -8.43
CA GLU A 283 -3.00 27.55 -9.17
C GLU A 283 -3.53 28.74 -10.01
N LEU A 284 -4.85 28.82 -10.25
CA LEU A 284 -5.49 29.92 -10.98
C LEU A 284 -5.89 31.10 -10.08
N ILE A 285 -5.83 30.96 -8.75
CA ILE A 285 -6.22 32.00 -7.80
C ILE A 285 -5.08 32.34 -6.85
N ASN A 286 -5.06 33.56 -6.31
CA ASN A 286 -4.03 33.97 -5.36
C ASN A 286 -4.24 33.35 -3.98
N TYR A 287 -5.47 33.44 -3.45
CA TYR A 287 -5.81 33.00 -2.09
C TYR A 287 -7.25 32.48 -2.00
N LEU A 288 -7.43 31.38 -1.26
CA LEU A 288 -8.72 30.78 -0.93
C LEU A 288 -8.98 30.88 0.57
N ASP A 289 -10.09 31.52 0.96
CA ASP A 289 -10.55 31.61 2.35
C ASP A 289 -11.17 30.29 2.85
N ALA A 290 -10.35 29.25 2.95
CA ALA A 290 -10.71 27.90 3.39
C ALA A 290 -9.64 27.27 4.28
N GLU A 291 -10.02 26.27 5.06
CA GLU A 291 -9.09 25.35 5.73
C GLU A 291 -8.98 24.06 4.89
N ILE A 292 -7.77 23.56 4.68
CA ILE A 292 -7.50 22.43 3.79
C ILE A 292 -6.75 21.32 4.53
N ALA A 293 -7.25 20.09 4.46
CA ALA A 293 -6.59 18.89 4.95
C ALA A 293 -6.29 17.93 3.80
N CYS A 294 -5.04 17.49 3.70
CA CYS A 294 -4.61 16.47 2.75
C CYS A 294 -4.49 15.11 3.46
N ILE A 295 -5.22 14.10 2.97
CA ILE A 295 -4.98 12.69 3.31
C ILE A 295 -3.84 12.19 2.42
N PRO A 296 -2.66 11.88 2.99
CA PRO A 296 -1.48 11.57 2.20
C PRO A 296 -1.60 10.20 1.54
N LYS A 297 -0.97 10.08 0.37
CA LYS A 297 -0.84 8.84 -0.39
C LYS A 297 0.58 8.58 -0.84
N ARG A 298 1.54 9.43 -0.46
CA ARG A 298 2.97 9.24 -0.69
C ARG A 298 3.74 9.60 0.57
N GLY A 299 4.97 9.10 0.68
CA GLY A 299 5.87 9.40 1.80
C GLY A 299 6.43 10.83 1.81
N GLY A 300 5.90 11.74 0.99
CA GLY A 300 6.38 13.11 0.84
C GLY A 300 5.31 14.02 0.25
N ASN A 301 5.37 15.32 0.60
CA ASN A 301 4.39 16.33 0.19
C ASN A 301 5.01 17.50 -0.61
N LYS A 302 6.21 17.32 -1.17
CA LYS A 302 6.95 18.40 -1.84
C LYS A 302 6.22 19.00 -3.04
N SER A 303 5.37 18.21 -3.70
CA SER A 303 4.61 18.66 -4.88
C SER A 303 3.32 19.40 -4.56
N PHE A 304 2.81 19.38 -3.32
CA PHE A 304 1.57 20.10 -2.98
C PHE A 304 1.78 21.17 -1.91
N TYR A 305 2.65 20.94 -0.93
CA TYR A 305 2.89 21.90 0.15
C TYR A 305 3.17 23.33 -0.35
N PRO A 306 4.07 23.55 -1.33
CA PRO A 306 4.36 24.91 -1.83
C PRO A 306 3.18 25.58 -2.56
N HIS A 307 2.21 24.80 -3.03
CA HIS A 307 1.04 25.30 -3.76
C HIS A 307 -0.17 25.56 -2.86
N LEU A 308 -0.12 25.11 -1.59
CA LEU A 308 -1.25 25.16 -0.67
C LEU A 308 -0.95 25.98 0.59
N ASN A 309 0.25 25.87 1.14
CA ASN A 309 0.55 26.40 2.48
C ASN A 309 0.36 27.92 2.59
N SER A 310 0.63 28.69 1.53
CA SER A 310 0.42 30.15 1.49
C SER A 310 -0.91 30.57 0.90
N LYS A 311 -1.75 29.62 0.45
CA LYS A 311 -2.97 29.89 -0.34
C LYS A 311 -4.27 29.75 0.42
N CYS A 312 -4.21 29.37 1.69
CA CYS A 312 -5.39 29.09 2.47
C CYS A 312 -5.18 29.50 3.93
N ARG A 313 -6.26 29.52 4.72
CA ARG A 313 -6.18 29.90 6.14
C ARG A 313 -5.30 28.96 6.94
N ASN A 314 -5.42 27.66 6.64
CA ASN A 314 -4.68 26.62 7.30
C ASN A 314 -4.58 25.41 6.37
N TYR A 315 -3.38 24.83 6.25
CA TYR A 315 -3.12 23.60 5.52
C TYR A 315 -2.49 22.56 6.43
N ILE A 316 -3.10 21.37 6.50
CA ILE A 316 -2.56 20.25 7.28
C ILE A 316 -2.39 18.99 6.43
N ILE A 317 -1.45 18.16 6.86
CA ILE A 317 -1.43 16.74 6.50
C ILE A 317 -2.18 15.96 7.58
N ALA A 318 -3.21 15.23 7.19
CA ALA A 318 -3.97 14.37 8.09
C ALA A 318 -3.24 13.03 8.27
N GLY A 319 -2.72 12.77 9.47
CA GLY A 319 -1.88 11.61 9.77
C GLY A 319 -0.39 11.86 9.54
N ASN A 320 0.38 10.80 9.25
CA ASN A 320 1.83 10.88 9.05
C ASN A 320 2.22 10.33 7.66
N LEU A 321 3.09 11.06 6.96
CA LEU A 321 3.61 10.66 5.64
C LEU A 321 4.37 9.33 5.69
N GLN A 322 5.05 9.05 6.81
CA GLN A 322 5.83 7.82 6.98
C GLN A 322 4.97 6.55 7.07
N ASP A 323 3.67 6.72 7.34
CA ASP A 323 2.73 5.59 7.48
C ASP A 323 2.19 5.10 6.13
N ILE A 324 2.51 5.80 5.04
CA ILE A 324 2.09 5.38 3.71
C ILE A 324 2.98 4.25 3.20
N LEU A 325 2.36 3.10 2.94
CA LEU A 325 3.03 1.91 2.45
C LEU A 325 2.42 1.43 1.14
N GLY A 326 3.26 1.20 0.13
CA GLY A 326 2.86 0.52 -1.10
C GLY A 326 2.79 -0.99 -0.89
N LEU A 327 1.63 -1.60 -1.19
CA LEU A 327 1.46 -3.05 -1.13
C LEU A 327 2.04 -3.76 -2.36
N THR A 328 2.07 -3.11 -3.50
CA THR A 328 2.49 -3.72 -4.77
C THR A 328 3.21 -2.72 -5.66
N ASP A 329 3.93 -3.24 -6.66
CA ASP A 329 4.38 -2.44 -7.80
C ASP A 329 3.90 -3.08 -9.12
N TRP A 330 2.70 -2.72 -9.55
CA TRP A 330 2.10 -3.22 -10.78
C TRP A 330 2.65 -2.60 -12.06
N ARG A 331 3.63 -1.68 -11.97
CA ARG A 331 4.12 -0.92 -13.13
C ARG A 331 4.61 -1.83 -14.26
N LYS A 332 5.20 -2.99 -13.93
CA LYS A 332 5.66 -4.00 -14.90
C LYS A 332 4.53 -4.70 -15.67
N HIS A 333 3.30 -4.57 -15.22
CA HIS A 333 2.13 -5.22 -15.81
C HIS A 333 1.16 -4.22 -16.47
N GLY A 334 1.45 -2.91 -16.45
CA GLY A 334 0.63 -1.89 -17.13
C GLY A 334 -0.30 -1.08 -16.21
N ILE A 335 -0.43 -1.44 -14.93
CA ILE A 335 -1.09 -0.58 -13.94
C ILE A 335 -0.04 0.41 -13.39
N ARG A 336 -0.17 1.68 -13.80
CA ARG A 336 0.84 2.71 -13.52
C ARG A 336 0.97 3.12 -12.05
N LYS A 337 -0.08 2.97 -11.24
CA LYS A 337 -0.12 3.46 -9.86
C LYS A 337 -0.24 2.31 -8.85
N PRO A 338 0.65 2.21 -7.84
CA PRO A 338 0.63 1.12 -6.88
C PRO A 338 -0.55 1.25 -5.90
N LEU A 339 -1.04 0.10 -5.42
CA LEU A 339 -1.99 0.05 -4.31
C LEU A 339 -1.28 0.41 -3.01
N ARG A 340 -1.87 1.28 -2.19
CA ARG A 340 -1.27 1.77 -0.95
C ARG A 340 -2.23 1.65 0.23
N ILE A 341 -1.66 1.53 1.42
CA ILE A 341 -2.34 1.54 2.72
C ILE A 341 -1.70 2.57 3.64
N ASN A 342 -2.44 3.00 4.66
CA ASN A 342 -1.90 3.74 5.80
C ASN A 342 -1.66 2.77 6.97
N ARG A 343 -0.45 2.69 7.53
CA ARG A 343 -0.14 1.81 8.68
C ARG A 343 -0.99 2.15 9.92
N HIS A 344 -1.24 3.43 10.16
CA HIS A 344 -1.95 3.94 11.34
C HIS A 344 -3.09 4.89 10.91
N PRO A 345 -4.20 4.35 10.36
CA PRO A 345 -5.32 5.17 9.86
C PRO A 345 -6.01 5.96 10.98
N ASP A 346 -5.92 5.51 12.23
CA ASP A 346 -6.33 6.23 13.44
C ASP A 346 -5.65 7.60 13.56
N LYS A 347 -4.39 7.73 13.10
CA LYS A 347 -3.66 9.01 13.12
C LYS A 347 -4.24 10.05 12.16
N ILE A 348 -4.90 9.61 11.09
CA ILE A 348 -5.65 10.52 10.21
C ILE A 348 -6.82 11.10 11.01
N VAL A 349 -7.57 10.25 11.71
CA VAL A 349 -8.74 10.62 12.52
C VAL A 349 -8.34 11.57 13.64
N GLU A 350 -7.28 11.25 14.40
CA GLU A 350 -6.73 12.11 15.45
C GLU A 350 -6.34 13.49 14.91
N SER A 351 -5.66 13.55 13.76
CA SER A 351 -5.25 14.82 13.14
C SER A 351 -6.45 15.67 12.72
N LEU A 352 -7.45 15.06 12.09
CA LEU A 352 -8.66 15.78 11.66
C LEU A 352 -9.48 16.32 12.84
N ARG A 353 -9.61 15.54 13.93
CA ARG A 353 -10.26 15.97 15.17
C ARG A 353 -9.50 17.13 15.82
N LYS A 354 -8.18 16.98 15.97
CA LYS A 354 -7.30 17.99 16.60
C LYS A 354 -7.40 19.36 15.92
N HIS A 355 -7.53 19.37 14.60
CA HIS A 355 -7.60 20.60 13.80
C HIS A 355 -9.05 20.98 13.44
N ASN A 356 -10.04 20.44 14.14
CA ASN A 356 -11.46 20.80 13.97
C ASN A 356 -12.01 20.63 12.54
N PHE A 357 -11.48 19.72 11.73
CA PHE A 357 -12.09 19.42 10.42
C PHE A 357 -13.41 18.66 10.61
N CYS A 358 -13.38 17.58 11.38
CA CYS A 358 -14.52 16.70 11.64
C CYS A 358 -14.36 15.98 12.98
N SER A 359 -15.47 15.53 13.58
CA SER A 359 -15.47 14.83 14.87
C SER A 359 -15.25 13.32 14.71
N LEU A 360 -15.68 12.76 13.57
CA LEU A 360 -15.63 11.35 13.20
C LEU A 360 -16.10 10.44 14.34
N LYS A 361 -17.23 10.77 15.00
CA LYS A 361 -17.73 10.04 16.19
C LYS A 361 -18.04 8.57 15.91
N LYS A 362 -18.41 8.24 14.67
CA LYS A 362 -18.73 6.89 14.22
C LYS A 362 -17.50 6.07 13.81
N TRP A 363 -16.28 6.59 13.97
CA TRP A 363 -15.05 5.85 13.68
C TRP A 363 -15.01 4.53 14.47
N ASN A 364 -14.76 3.43 13.76
CA ASN A 364 -14.62 2.10 14.32
C ASN A 364 -13.49 1.35 13.60
N ASP A 365 -12.44 0.97 14.34
CA ASP A 365 -11.27 0.31 13.77
C ASP A 365 -11.61 -1.02 13.09
N HIS A 366 -12.47 -1.82 13.72
CA HIS A 366 -12.86 -3.13 13.17
C HIS A 366 -13.61 -2.98 11.85
N GLN A 367 -14.54 -2.00 11.76
CA GLN A 367 -15.27 -1.73 10.54
C GLN A 367 -14.34 -1.18 9.44
N PHE A 368 -13.46 -0.24 9.78
CA PHE A 368 -12.46 0.29 8.85
C PHE A 368 -11.61 -0.84 8.25
N PHE A 369 -11.03 -1.71 9.09
CA PHE A 369 -10.16 -2.79 8.60
C PHE A 369 -10.93 -3.85 7.81
N THR A 370 -12.20 -4.08 8.14
CA THR A 370 -13.07 -4.97 7.35
C THR A 370 -13.30 -4.42 5.94
N GLU A 371 -13.66 -3.14 5.83
CA GLU A 371 -13.88 -2.47 4.53
C GLU A 371 -12.59 -2.33 3.74
N GLU A 372 -11.47 -2.03 4.40
CA GLU A 372 -10.16 -1.96 3.78
C GLU A 372 -9.73 -3.32 3.20
N LYS A 373 -9.89 -4.43 3.96
CA LYS A 373 -9.62 -5.79 3.49
C LYS A 373 -10.47 -6.12 2.26
N HIS A 374 -11.77 -5.85 2.33
CA HIS A 374 -12.69 -6.09 1.21
C HIS A 374 -12.29 -5.29 -0.04
N TYR A 375 -11.95 -4.01 0.12
CA TYR A 375 -11.45 -3.18 -0.98
C TYR A 375 -10.17 -3.74 -1.60
N ILE A 376 -9.21 -4.18 -0.77
CA ILE A 376 -7.95 -4.75 -1.25
C ILE A 376 -8.19 -6.05 -2.03
N SER A 377 -9.01 -6.97 -1.51
CA SER A 377 -9.39 -8.19 -2.23
C SER A 377 -10.01 -7.86 -3.59
N ALA A 378 -11.03 -6.99 -3.61
CA ALA A 378 -11.69 -6.58 -4.86
C ALA A 378 -10.74 -5.85 -5.82
N TYR A 379 -9.79 -5.05 -5.31
CA TYR A 379 -8.78 -4.40 -6.13
C TYR A 379 -7.84 -5.43 -6.78
N ILE A 380 -7.38 -6.41 -6.00
CA ILE A 380 -6.54 -7.50 -6.50
C ILE A 380 -7.30 -8.24 -7.59
N ASP A 381 -8.51 -8.72 -7.34
CA ASP A 381 -9.28 -9.49 -8.33
C ASP A 381 -9.51 -8.72 -9.63
N ARG A 382 -9.89 -7.43 -9.52
CA ARG A 382 -10.03 -6.57 -10.71
C ARG A 382 -8.70 -6.36 -11.44
N ALA A 383 -7.61 -6.11 -10.72
CA ALA A 383 -6.29 -5.91 -11.33
C ALA A 383 -5.94 -7.13 -12.18
N TYR A 384 -6.17 -8.33 -11.65
CA TYR A 384 -5.85 -9.55 -12.36
C TYR A 384 -6.73 -9.87 -13.56
N ASN A 385 -8.03 -9.58 -13.47
CA ASN A 385 -8.92 -9.76 -14.61
C ASN A 385 -8.57 -8.79 -15.76
N PHE A 386 -7.79 -7.74 -15.49
CA PHE A 386 -7.37 -6.73 -16.46
C PHE A 386 -5.94 -6.96 -17.01
N LEU A 387 -5.16 -7.86 -16.41
CA LEU A 387 -3.76 -8.07 -16.75
C LEU A 387 -3.56 -9.36 -17.57
N PRO A 388 -2.75 -9.32 -18.65
CA PRO A 388 -2.57 -10.47 -19.55
C PRO A 388 -1.82 -11.66 -18.91
N ASN A 389 -1.10 -11.43 -17.81
CA ASN A 389 -0.39 -12.46 -17.06
C ASN A 389 -1.04 -12.66 -15.69
N SER A 390 -1.93 -13.64 -15.60
CA SER A 390 -2.63 -14.05 -14.39
C SER A 390 -1.74 -14.87 -13.45
N ASP A 391 -0.67 -14.28 -12.90
CA ASP A 391 0.20 -14.96 -11.92
C ASP A 391 -0.46 -15.00 -10.52
N PRO A 392 -0.97 -16.15 -10.06
CA PRO A 392 -1.63 -16.27 -8.76
C PRO A 392 -0.67 -16.01 -7.59
N MET A 393 0.64 -16.21 -7.76
CA MET A 393 1.63 -16.00 -6.70
C MET A 393 1.75 -14.53 -6.32
N HIS A 394 1.61 -13.64 -7.29
CA HIS A 394 1.65 -12.22 -7.02
C HIS A 394 0.38 -11.76 -6.25
N ARG A 395 -0.81 -12.39 -6.42
CA ARG A 395 -2.06 -12.10 -5.64
C ARG A 395 -1.79 -12.36 -4.16
N ILE A 396 -1.26 -13.55 -3.92
CA ILE A 396 -0.96 -14.07 -2.58
C ILE A 396 0.07 -13.16 -1.90
N GLY A 397 1.11 -12.73 -2.62
CA GLY A 397 2.12 -11.81 -2.09
C GLY A 397 1.56 -10.46 -1.65
N VAL A 398 0.61 -9.89 -2.41
CA VAL A 398 -0.07 -8.63 -2.02
C VAL A 398 -0.84 -8.79 -0.72
N MET A 399 -1.66 -9.83 -0.65
CA MET A 399 -2.53 -10.11 0.50
C MET A 399 -1.70 -10.46 1.74
N GLN A 400 -0.65 -11.26 1.59
CA GLN A 400 0.29 -11.56 2.68
C GLN A 400 0.96 -10.31 3.22
N LYS A 401 1.43 -9.40 2.35
CA LYS A 401 2.02 -8.13 2.78
C LYS A 401 1.01 -7.26 3.51
N TYR A 402 -0.25 -7.21 3.05
CA TYR A 402 -1.33 -6.52 3.74
C TYR A 402 -1.57 -7.08 5.15
N LEU A 403 -1.75 -8.39 5.26
CA LEU A 403 -1.99 -9.07 6.53
C LEU A 403 -0.81 -8.94 7.49
N GLN A 404 0.43 -8.96 6.97
CA GLN A 404 1.62 -8.70 7.78
C GLN A 404 1.57 -7.29 8.40
N VAL A 405 1.15 -6.27 7.64
CA VAL A 405 1.08 -4.89 8.14
C VAL A 405 -0.02 -4.74 9.18
N ARG A 406 -1.20 -5.34 8.98
CA ARG A 406 -2.31 -5.30 9.95
C ARG A 406 -2.10 -6.21 11.16
N GLY A 407 -1.29 -7.26 11.03
CA GLY A 407 -0.91 -8.16 12.12
C GLY A 407 0.33 -7.72 12.91
N THR A 408 1.08 -6.70 12.45
CA THR A 408 2.27 -6.16 13.16
C THR A 408 1.94 -5.01 14.10
N THR A 409 0.66 -4.66 14.26
CA THR A 409 0.18 -3.56 15.11
C THR A 409 -0.51 -4.01 16.40
N GLN A 410 -0.39 -5.28 16.80
CA GLN A 410 -0.71 -5.67 18.19
C GLN A 410 0.47 -5.38 19.11
N GLU A 411 0.17 -4.57 20.13
CA GLU A 411 1.04 -4.22 21.24
C GLU A 411 1.86 -5.41 21.74
N LYS A 412 3.17 -5.17 21.90
CA LYS A 412 4.04 -6.03 22.71
C LYS A 412 3.59 -5.95 24.17
N SER A 413 2.68 -6.82 24.57
CA SER A 413 2.61 -7.34 25.94
C SER A 413 2.95 -8.83 25.91
N VAL A 414 4.21 -9.13 25.53
CA VAL A 414 4.75 -10.46 25.72
C VAL A 414 5.23 -10.54 27.16
N ASP A 415 4.54 -11.34 27.96
CA ASP A 415 5.04 -11.81 29.25
C ASP A 415 6.42 -12.46 29.02
N MET A 416 7.47 -11.87 29.58
CA MET A 416 8.89 -12.11 29.23
C MET A 416 9.40 -13.53 29.53
N SER A 417 8.55 -14.44 30.01
CA SER A 417 8.97 -15.77 30.51
C SER A 417 8.78 -16.95 29.55
N ILE A 418 8.06 -16.82 28.43
CA ILE A 418 7.81 -17.95 27.51
C ILE A 418 8.56 -17.73 26.20
N LYS A 419 9.63 -18.51 25.99
CA LYS A 419 10.55 -18.34 24.85
C LYS A 419 10.62 -19.57 23.94
N SER A 420 10.09 -20.72 24.38
CA SER A 420 10.21 -21.99 23.68
C SER A 420 8.94 -22.86 23.76
N ARG A 421 8.87 -23.89 22.91
CA ARG A 421 7.81 -24.92 22.93
C ARG A 421 7.75 -25.65 24.28
N SER A 422 8.91 -25.97 24.85
CA SER A 422 9.01 -26.62 26.17
C SER A 422 8.53 -25.72 27.31
N ASP A 423 8.78 -24.41 27.26
CA ASP A 423 8.27 -23.48 28.29
C ASP A 423 6.74 -23.47 28.33
N ARG A 424 6.13 -23.53 27.15
CA ARG A 424 4.68 -23.60 26.99
C ARG A 424 4.11 -24.91 27.52
N LEU A 425 4.72 -26.05 27.16
CA LEU A 425 4.34 -27.37 27.68
C LEU A 425 4.47 -27.41 29.21
N ASN A 426 5.57 -26.89 29.77
CA ASN A 426 5.78 -26.80 31.21
C ASN A 426 4.74 -25.90 31.90
N LYS A 427 4.32 -24.80 31.24
CA LYS A 427 3.25 -23.95 31.77
C LYS A 427 1.90 -24.64 31.74
N LEU A 428 1.55 -25.35 30.66
CA LEU A 428 0.34 -26.17 30.57
C LEU A 428 0.34 -27.29 31.61
N ALA A 429 1.49 -27.97 31.77
CA ALA A 429 1.70 -29.00 32.79
C ALA A 429 1.44 -28.47 34.20
N SER A 430 1.87 -27.24 34.50
CA SER A 430 1.59 -26.61 35.80
C SER A 430 0.10 -26.32 36.03
N ILE A 431 -0.67 -26.05 34.97
CA ILE A 431 -2.09 -25.70 35.05
C ILE A 431 -2.96 -26.90 35.43
N ASN A 432 -2.68 -28.07 34.87
CA ASN A 432 -3.42 -29.30 35.18
C ASN A 432 -2.65 -30.26 36.10
N GLN A 433 -1.52 -29.81 36.66
CA GLN A 433 -0.65 -30.58 37.56
C GLN A 433 -0.21 -31.92 36.94
N SER A 434 0.23 -31.87 35.68
CA SER A 434 0.61 -33.06 34.91
C SER A 434 1.74 -33.85 35.55
N SER A 435 1.54 -35.15 35.62
CA SER A 435 2.47 -36.17 36.08
C SER A 435 2.84 -37.19 34.99
N ARG A 436 2.01 -37.29 33.94
CA ARG A 436 2.13 -38.22 32.80
C ARG A 436 2.05 -37.46 31.47
N TYR A 437 3.08 -37.59 30.66
CA TYR A 437 3.26 -36.89 29.39
C TYR A 437 3.45 -37.87 28.23
N LEU A 438 2.75 -37.64 27.12
CA LEU A 438 2.96 -38.35 25.86
C LEU A 438 3.42 -37.35 24.79
N GLU A 439 4.52 -37.67 24.10
CA GLU A 439 4.97 -36.95 22.90
C GLU A 439 5.01 -37.88 21.70
N ILE A 440 4.26 -37.53 20.67
CA ILE A 440 4.30 -38.19 19.37
C ILE A 440 5.24 -37.38 18.46
N ARG A 441 6.25 -38.05 17.88
CA ARG A 441 7.33 -37.52 16.99
C ARG A 441 8.41 -36.68 17.69
N VAL A 442 9.14 -37.33 18.58
CA VAL A 442 10.18 -36.69 19.41
C VAL A 442 11.44 -36.28 18.62
N SER A 443 11.74 -36.95 17.52
CA SER A 443 12.93 -36.75 16.67
C SER A 443 14.24 -36.67 17.46
N LYS A 444 14.79 -35.46 17.68
CA LYS A 444 16.05 -35.22 18.42
C LYS A 444 15.86 -35.12 19.94
N GLY A 445 14.62 -35.12 20.43
CA GLY A 445 14.29 -35.03 21.85
C GLY A 445 14.53 -33.67 22.49
N ILE A 446 14.64 -32.60 21.70
CA ILE A 446 14.91 -31.24 22.23
C ILE A 446 13.75 -30.79 23.12
N THR A 447 12.51 -30.89 22.63
CA THR A 447 11.31 -30.52 23.40
C THR A 447 11.08 -31.52 24.53
N PHE A 448 10.97 -32.82 24.21
CA PHE A 448 10.74 -33.90 25.17
C PHE A 448 11.63 -33.86 26.41
N ASN A 449 12.94 -33.66 26.24
CA ASN A 449 13.89 -33.67 27.35
C ASN A 449 13.77 -32.41 28.23
N ALA A 450 13.31 -31.29 27.68
CA ALA A 450 13.10 -30.03 28.41
C ALA A 450 11.73 -29.94 29.13
N VAL A 451 10.82 -30.89 28.89
CA VAL A 451 9.56 -30.99 29.63
C VAL A 451 9.79 -31.59 31.01
N ASN A 452 9.39 -30.84 32.04
CA ASN A 452 9.56 -31.10 33.47
C ASN A 452 8.37 -31.92 34.03
N ILE A 453 8.13 -33.08 33.44
CA ILE A 453 7.13 -34.05 33.90
C ILE A 453 7.85 -35.35 34.22
N THR A 454 7.43 -36.00 35.31
CA THR A 454 8.10 -37.18 35.86
C THR A 454 7.93 -38.43 34.99
N ASN A 455 6.69 -38.76 34.59
CA ASN A 455 6.42 -39.93 33.74
C ASN A 455 6.24 -39.47 32.30
N LYS A 456 7.11 -39.91 31.39
CA LYS A 456 7.10 -39.46 30.00
C LYS A 456 7.19 -40.64 29.04
N VAL A 457 6.39 -40.61 27.98
CA VAL A 457 6.42 -41.59 26.90
C VAL A 457 6.72 -40.85 25.60
N ALA A 458 7.85 -41.21 24.98
CA ALA A 458 8.30 -40.70 23.70
C ALA A 458 7.99 -41.75 22.63
N VAL A 459 7.30 -41.35 21.55
CA VAL A 459 7.01 -42.20 20.40
C VAL A 459 7.61 -41.57 19.15
N ASP A 460 8.42 -42.30 18.42
CA ASP A 460 8.95 -41.85 17.13
C ASP A 460 9.27 -43.05 16.24
N PRO A 461 8.97 -43.05 14.93
CA PRO A 461 9.40 -44.12 14.04
C PRO A 461 10.92 -44.32 14.01
N GLN A 462 11.70 -43.28 14.28
CA GLN A 462 13.16 -43.31 14.30
C GLN A 462 13.73 -42.16 15.15
N PHE A 463 14.24 -42.47 16.34
CA PHE A 463 14.87 -41.45 17.17
C PHE A 463 16.19 -40.96 16.57
N ARG A 464 16.43 -39.64 16.68
CA ARG A 464 17.69 -38.98 16.33
C ARG A 464 18.45 -38.51 17.58
N LEU A 465 18.35 -39.29 18.65
CA LEU A 465 19.05 -39.08 19.92
C LEU A 465 19.52 -40.42 20.50
N ASN A 466 20.49 -40.37 21.42
CA ASN A 466 20.83 -41.53 22.24
C ASN A 466 19.78 -41.68 23.36
N LYS A 467 18.82 -42.58 23.16
CA LYS A 467 17.73 -42.86 24.11
C LYS A 467 18.22 -43.40 25.46
N ASP A 468 19.29 -44.19 25.47
CA ASP A 468 19.82 -44.85 26.68
C ASP A 468 20.34 -43.82 27.70
N LYS A 469 20.67 -42.61 27.24
CA LYS A 469 21.06 -41.49 28.11
C LYS A 469 19.90 -40.95 28.96
N TYR A 470 18.66 -41.09 28.50
CA TYR A 470 17.48 -40.46 29.11
C TYR A 470 16.44 -41.47 29.60
N ALA A 471 16.49 -42.70 29.09
CA ALA A 471 15.56 -43.75 29.43
C ALA A 471 15.69 -44.13 30.92
N THR A 472 14.55 -44.24 31.59
CA THR A 472 14.44 -44.71 32.98
C THR A 472 13.14 -45.51 33.10
N GLU A 473 12.87 -46.09 34.27
CA GLU A 473 11.56 -46.70 34.54
C GLU A 473 10.36 -45.75 34.33
N LYS A 474 10.60 -44.43 34.44
CA LYS A 474 9.57 -43.39 34.28
C LYS A 474 9.63 -42.66 32.94
N VAL A 475 10.69 -42.86 32.15
CA VAL A 475 10.89 -42.20 30.86
C VAL A 475 11.09 -43.28 29.79
N VAL A 476 10.04 -43.54 29.03
CA VAL A 476 9.99 -44.63 28.06
C VAL A 476 10.12 -44.09 26.64
N PHE A 477 11.04 -44.65 25.86
CA PHE A 477 11.22 -44.35 24.44
C PHE A 477 10.76 -45.56 23.60
N LEU A 478 9.77 -45.37 22.75
CA LEU A 478 9.23 -46.38 21.85
C LEU A 478 9.53 -45.99 20.41
N GLU A 479 10.44 -46.73 19.77
CA GLU A 479 10.82 -46.50 18.37
C GLU A 479 9.84 -47.20 17.43
N VAL A 480 8.64 -46.65 17.32
CA VAL A 480 7.50 -47.17 16.54
C VAL A 480 6.71 -46.03 15.92
N SER A 481 5.91 -46.30 14.90
CA SER A 481 4.95 -45.30 14.39
C SER A 481 3.87 -44.98 15.43
N SER A 482 3.23 -43.81 15.29
CA SER A 482 2.09 -43.46 16.15
C SER A 482 0.94 -44.47 16.01
N ASP A 483 0.66 -44.92 14.79
CA ASP A 483 -0.33 -45.97 14.52
C ASP A 483 -0.02 -47.27 15.29
N GLU A 484 1.22 -47.74 15.28
CA GLU A 484 1.61 -48.96 16.00
C GLU A 484 1.60 -48.73 17.52
N PHE A 485 1.99 -47.54 17.99
CA PHE A 485 1.87 -47.18 19.39
C PHE A 485 0.41 -47.27 19.87
N PHE A 486 -0.52 -46.60 19.19
CA PHE A 486 -1.93 -46.60 19.59
C PHE A 486 -2.58 -47.98 19.46
N LYS A 487 -2.14 -48.80 18.50
CA LYS A 487 -2.63 -50.17 18.30
C LYS A 487 -2.14 -51.15 19.37
N SER A 488 -0.85 -51.12 19.71
CA SER A 488 -0.19 -52.25 20.42
C SER A 488 0.45 -51.88 21.76
N TYR A 489 0.67 -50.59 22.04
CA TYR A 489 1.43 -50.14 23.22
C TYR A 489 0.62 -49.24 24.14
N ALA A 490 -0.25 -48.38 23.60
CA ALA A 490 -1.01 -47.38 24.34
C ALA A 490 -1.79 -47.95 25.53
N GLN A 491 -2.37 -49.15 25.38
CA GLN A 491 -3.14 -49.84 26.44
C GLN A 491 -2.31 -50.25 27.66
N LYS A 492 -0.97 -50.25 27.54
CA LYS A 492 -0.05 -50.59 28.65
C LYS A 492 0.22 -49.41 29.57
N PHE A 493 -0.21 -48.21 29.18
CA PHE A 493 0.00 -46.97 29.93
C PHE A 493 -1.32 -46.50 30.54
N GLU A 494 -1.23 -45.84 31.68
CA GLU A 494 -2.36 -45.08 32.21
C GLU A 494 -2.66 -43.86 31.32
N SER A 495 -3.82 -43.25 31.53
CA SER A 495 -4.19 -42.03 30.81
C SER A 495 -3.16 -40.91 31.00
N PHE A 496 -2.96 -40.08 29.98
CA PHE A 496 -1.98 -39.00 29.99
C PHE A 496 -2.60 -37.66 30.40
N ASP A 497 -1.86 -36.87 31.17
CA ASP A 497 -2.31 -35.56 31.64
C ASP A 497 -2.02 -34.48 30.58
N LEU A 498 -0.89 -34.61 29.85
CA LEU A 498 -0.50 -33.72 28.76
C LEU A 498 -0.05 -34.54 27.55
N ILE A 499 -0.60 -34.24 26.38
CA ILE A 499 -0.29 -34.92 25.12
C ILE A 499 0.22 -33.87 24.12
N TYR A 500 1.40 -34.10 23.56
CA TYR A 500 1.98 -33.25 22.52
C TYR A 500 2.03 -34.01 21.19
N LEU A 501 1.38 -33.45 20.17
CA LEU A 501 1.35 -33.98 18.81
C LEU A 501 2.24 -33.10 17.91
N ASP A 502 3.45 -33.57 17.61
CA ASP A 502 4.46 -32.86 16.78
C ASP A 502 4.50 -33.46 15.35
N CYS A 503 3.54 -33.07 14.53
CA CYS A 503 2.96 -33.90 13.46
C CYS A 503 3.88 -34.35 12.29
N LEU A 504 3.36 -35.18 11.38
CA LEU A 504 3.99 -35.46 10.06
C LEU A 504 3.84 -34.35 9.04
N HIS A 505 3.35 -33.19 9.47
CA HIS A 505 2.96 -32.12 8.56
C HIS A 505 1.84 -32.57 7.58
N THR A 506 1.04 -33.58 7.95
CA THR A 506 -0.14 -34.00 7.20
C THR A 506 -1.39 -34.01 8.07
N PHE A 507 -2.49 -33.50 7.53
CA PHE A 507 -3.78 -33.47 8.21
C PHE A 507 -4.26 -34.87 8.61
N GLU A 508 -4.23 -35.85 7.70
CA GLU A 508 -4.83 -37.16 7.91
C GLU A 508 -4.17 -37.93 9.05
N GLN A 509 -2.83 -37.88 9.12
CA GLN A 509 -2.10 -38.54 10.20
C GLN A 509 -2.36 -37.83 11.53
N THR A 510 -2.31 -36.49 11.55
CA THR A 510 -2.55 -35.73 12.78
C THR A 510 -3.96 -35.94 13.31
N PHE A 511 -4.95 -35.97 12.41
CA PHE A 511 -6.34 -36.21 12.76
C PHE A 511 -6.53 -37.60 13.36
N ARG A 512 -5.90 -38.62 12.77
CA ARG A 512 -5.89 -40.00 13.31
C ARG A 512 -5.23 -40.07 14.67
N ASP A 513 -4.06 -39.44 14.83
CA ASP A 513 -3.32 -39.40 16.10
C ASP A 513 -4.15 -38.71 17.19
N PHE A 514 -4.82 -37.59 16.88
CA PHE A 514 -5.73 -36.91 17.81
C PHE A 514 -6.88 -37.83 18.21
N CYS A 515 -7.58 -38.45 17.25
CA CYS A 515 -8.68 -39.38 17.52
C CYS A 515 -8.25 -40.55 18.41
N ALA A 516 -7.11 -41.17 18.11
CA ALA A 516 -6.58 -42.28 18.89
C ALA A 516 -6.14 -41.85 20.29
N SER A 517 -5.57 -40.64 20.42
CA SER A 517 -5.12 -40.10 21.71
C SER A 517 -6.26 -39.84 22.69
N ILE A 518 -7.49 -39.66 22.21
CA ILE A 518 -8.68 -39.51 23.07
C ILE A 518 -8.87 -40.76 23.95
N ALA A 519 -8.56 -41.96 23.46
CA ALA A 519 -8.72 -43.21 24.20
C ALA A 519 -7.72 -43.36 25.37
N VAL A 520 -6.61 -42.61 25.34
CA VAL A 520 -5.60 -42.56 26.42
C VAL A 520 -5.65 -41.25 27.19
N ALA A 521 -6.75 -40.50 27.08
CA ALA A 521 -6.97 -39.25 27.79
C ALA A 521 -8.02 -39.41 28.90
N HIS A 522 -8.06 -38.43 29.79
CA HIS A 522 -9.07 -38.27 30.83
C HIS A 522 -9.62 -36.83 30.82
N SER A 523 -10.55 -36.52 31.73
CA SER A 523 -11.28 -35.24 31.72
C SER A 523 -10.43 -33.97 31.86
N LYS A 524 -9.23 -34.08 32.43
CA LYS A 524 -8.28 -32.96 32.60
C LYS A 524 -7.10 -32.99 31.61
N THR A 525 -7.15 -33.85 30.60
CA THR A 525 -6.06 -33.95 29.63
C THR A 525 -6.02 -32.69 28.77
N ILE A 526 -4.81 -32.19 28.56
CA ILE A 526 -4.54 -31.09 27.64
C ILE A 526 -3.77 -31.65 26.45
N TRP A 527 -4.17 -31.26 25.24
CA TRP A 527 -3.40 -31.50 24.03
C TRP A 527 -2.76 -30.21 23.56
N LEU A 528 -1.52 -30.31 23.10
CA LEU A 528 -0.88 -29.27 22.31
C LEU A 528 -0.55 -29.87 20.94
N ILE A 529 -1.00 -29.21 19.87
CA ILE A 529 -0.83 -29.66 18.49
C ILE A 529 0.09 -28.65 17.80
N ASP A 530 1.23 -29.11 17.26
CA ASP A 530 2.17 -28.25 16.54
C ASP A 530 1.72 -27.97 15.10
N ASP A 531 2.34 -26.99 14.46
CA ASP A 531 2.21 -26.72 13.03
C ASP A 531 0.81 -26.34 12.51
N THR A 532 -0.09 -25.96 13.40
CA THR A 532 -1.46 -25.53 13.09
C THR A 532 -1.56 -24.12 12.49
N CYS A 533 -0.44 -23.43 12.24
CA CYS A 533 -0.42 -22.02 11.80
C CYS A 533 0.70 -21.69 10.79
N PRO A 534 0.63 -22.24 9.56
CA PRO A 534 1.60 -21.96 8.50
C PRO A 534 1.72 -20.45 8.22
N ARG A 535 2.95 -19.95 8.05
CA ARG A 535 3.19 -18.52 7.75
C ARG A 535 3.23 -18.19 6.27
N SER A 536 3.26 -19.20 5.42
CA SER A 536 3.25 -19.05 3.97
C SER A 536 2.57 -20.24 3.31
N TYR A 537 2.19 -20.06 2.04
CA TYR A 537 1.68 -21.14 1.20
C TYR A 537 2.66 -22.32 1.11
N ALA A 538 3.96 -22.03 1.06
CA ALA A 538 4.99 -23.06 0.98
C ALA A 538 5.04 -23.91 2.26
N GLN A 539 4.97 -23.26 3.43
CA GLN A 539 4.95 -23.95 4.72
C GLN A 539 3.71 -24.82 4.89
N ALA A 540 2.59 -24.47 4.25
CA ALA A 540 1.31 -25.18 4.35
C ALA A 540 1.19 -26.44 3.47
N GLN A 541 2.21 -26.76 2.67
CA GLN A 541 2.15 -27.92 1.77
C GLN A 541 2.34 -29.21 2.54
N SER A 542 1.51 -30.23 2.32
CA SER A 542 1.62 -31.55 2.97
C SER A 542 2.88 -32.36 2.58
N SER A 543 3.62 -31.91 1.55
CA SER A 543 4.87 -32.54 1.10
C SER A 543 6.07 -31.62 1.31
N LEU A 544 7.12 -32.12 1.97
CA LEU A 544 8.38 -31.40 2.14
C LEU A 544 9.01 -31.04 0.80
N GLN A 545 8.98 -31.96 -0.17
CA GLN A 545 9.51 -31.69 -1.51
C GLN A 545 8.78 -30.51 -2.15
N ARG A 546 7.45 -30.48 -2.04
CA ARG A 546 6.63 -29.39 -2.59
C ARG A 546 6.87 -28.08 -1.85
N CYS A 547 6.95 -28.11 -0.52
CA CYS A 547 7.35 -26.98 0.32
C CYS A 547 8.69 -26.39 -0.14
N ARG A 548 9.74 -27.23 -0.29
CA ARG A 548 11.08 -26.80 -0.72
C ARG A 548 11.09 -26.25 -2.14
N GLN A 549 10.38 -26.87 -3.08
CA GLN A 549 10.25 -26.36 -4.45
C GLN A 549 9.64 -24.95 -4.47
N ILE A 550 8.55 -24.74 -3.71
CA ILE A 550 7.89 -23.44 -3.64
C ILE A 550 8.74 -22.42 -2.89
N GLN A 551 9.46 -22.80 -1.84
CA GLN A 551 10.40 -21.90 -1.14
C GLN A 551 11.53 -21.44 -2.06
N ASN A 552 12.15 -22.35 -2.81
CA ASN A 552 13.18 -22.02 -3.79
C ASN A 552 12.64 -21.08 -4.87
N PHE A 553 11.45 -21.35 -5.39
CA PHE A 553 10.80 -20.51 -6.40
C PHE A 553 10.41 -19.12 -5.87
N SER A 554 9.86 -19.05 -4.65
CA SER A 554 9.39 -17.80 -4.04
C SER A 554 10.50 -16.95 -3.40
N GLY A 555 11.72 -17.48 -3.28
CA GLY A 555 12.81 -16.86 -2.54
C GLY A 555 12.59 -16.82 -1.02
N GLU A 556 11.66 -17.62 -0.48
CA GLU A 556 11.45 -17.75 0.96
C GLU A 556 12.68 -18.37 1.61
N LYS A 557 13.35 -17.60 2.48
CA LYS A 557 14.58 -18.04 3.18
C LYS A 557 14.32 -18.91 4.41
N SER A 558 13.06 -19.01 4.86
CA SER A 558 12.69 -19.81 6.02
C SER A 558 12.82 -21.30 5.70
N ALA A 559 13.49 -22.06 6.56
CA ALA A 559 13.53 -23.52 6.45
C ALA A 559 12.28 -24.20 7.06
N ALA A 560 11.34 -23.44 7.62
CA ALA A 560 10.15 -23.97 8.27
C ALA A 560 9.27 -24.78 7.29
N TRP A 561 8.63 -25.80 7.82
CA TRP A 561 7.62 -26.61 7.15
C TRP A 561 6.60 -27.01 8.22
N MET A 562 5.34 -26.68 8.01
CA MET A 562 4.25 -26.95 8.96
C MET A 562 3.26 -27.98 8.40
N GLY A 563 3.12 -28.03 7.09
CA GLY A 563 2.15 -28.89 6.44
C GLY A 563 0.75 -28.33 6.45
N ASP A 564 -0.20 -29.17 6.06
CA ASP A 564 -1.62 -28.84 6.07
C ASP A 564 -2.30 -29.19 7.41
N VAL A 565 -1.52 -29.29 8.48
CA VAL A 565 -1.96 -29.66 9.83
C VAL A 565 -3.03 -28.70 10.36
N PHE A 566 -3.03 -27.42 9.95
CA PHE A 566 -4.05 -26.44 10.36
C PHE A 566 -5.49 -26.93 10.17
N LYS A 567 -5.73 -27.80 9.17
CA LYS A 567 -7.05 -28.43 8.91
C LYS A 567 -7.62 -29.17 10.13
N ILE A 568 -6.76 -29.66 11.02
CA ILE A 568 -7.22 -30.35 12.23
C ILE A 568 -8.03 -29.43 13.15
N VAL A 569 -7.74 -28.13 13.19
CA VAL A 569 -8.51 -27.20 14.02
C VAL A 569 -9.94 -27.07 13.48
N ALA A 570 -10.12 -27.12 12.16
CA ALA A 570 -11.45 -27.18 11.55
C ALA A 570 -12.15 -28.51 11.83
N ALA A 571 -11.42 -29.63 11.79
CA ALA A 571 -11.99 -30.93 12.14
C ALA A 571 -12.41 -31.02 13.63
N ILE A 572 -11.59 -30.50 14.54
CA ILE A 572 -11.92 -30.36 15.97
C ILE A 572 -13.12 -29.43 16.12
N HIS A 573 -13.15 -28.32 15.38
CA HIS A 573 -14.30 -27.43 15.38
C HIS A 573 -15.58 -28.19 15.07
N ASP A 574 -15.65 -28.91 13.95
CA ASP A 574 -16.89 -29.48 13.44
C ASP A 574 -17.33 -30.78 14.12
N PHE A 575 -16.39 -31.66 14.45
CA PHE A 575 -16.72 -33.02 14.89
C PHE A 575 -16.55 -33.24 16.40
N PHE A 576 -16.01 -32.24 17.12
CA PHE A 576 -15.64 -32.39 18.53
C PHE A 576 -16.18 -31.23 19.40
N PRO A 577 -17.51 -31.07 19.52
CA PRO A 577 -18.13 -29.98 20.31
C PRO A 577 -17.78 -30.02 21.80
N GLN A 578 -17.43 -31.19 22.33
CA GLN A 578 -17.02 -31.43 23.71
C GLN A 578 -15.60 -30.91 24.02
N TYR A 579 -14.84 -30.47 23.01
CA TYR A 579 -13.52 -29.90 23.16
C TYR A 579 -13.51 -28.42 22.79
N SER A 580 -12.80 -27.63 23.59
CA SER A 580 -12.46 -26.24 23.29
C SER A 580 -11.00 -26.17 22.87
N PHE A 581 -10.66 -25.15 22.09
CA PHE A 581 -9.30 -24.93 21.64
C PHE A 581 -8.97 -23.44 21.58
N ALA A 582 -7.68 -23.13 21.55
CA ALA A 582 -7.15 -21.78 21.33
C ALA A 582 -5.76 -21.86 20.70
N THR A 583 -5.42 -20.86 19.89
CA THR A 583 -4.16 -20.81 19.14
C THR A 583 -3.22 -19.77 19.74
N PHE A 584 -1.98 -20.18 20.03
CA PHE A 584 -0.95 -19.29 20.57
C PHE A 584 -0.41 -18.31 19.51
N PRO A 585 0.14 -17.14 19.90
CA PRO A 585 0.54 -16.10 18.96
C PRO A 585 1.79 -16.47 18.13
N ASP A 586 2.56 -17.45 18.59
CA ASP A 586 3.88 -17.85 18.11
C ASP A 586 4.05 -19.39 18.09
N HIS A 587 5.08 -19.85 17.37
CA HIS A 587 5.42 -21.25 17.10
C HIS A 587 4.35 -22.07 16.34
N GLY A 588 3.15 -21.54 16.20
CA GLY A 588 2.08 -22.14 15.40
C GLY A 588 1.36 -23.31 16.06
N GLN A 589 1.22 -23.27 17.38
CA GLN A 589 0.60 -24.36 18.14
C GLN A 589 -0.82 -24.00 18.59
N THR A 590 -1.70 -25.00 18.58
CA THR A 590 -3.07 -24.90 19.10
C THR A 590 -3.21 -25.84 20.28
N VAL A 591 -3.72 -25.31 21.40
CA VAL A 591 -4.05 -26.10 22.59
C VAL A 591 -5.51 -26.51 22.56
N VAL A 592 -5.79 -27.74 22.98
CA VAL A 592 -7.13 -28.32 23.04
C VAL A 592 -7.34 -28.90 24.44
N TRP A 593 -8.54 -28.73 25.01
CA TRP A 593 -8.90 -29.29 26.30
C TRP A 593 -10.39 -29.63 26.34
N GLN A 594 -10.78 -30.54 27.24
CA GLN A 594 -12.18 -30.95 27.35
C GLN A 594 -13.02 -29.83 27.97
N LYS A 595 -13.83 -29.19 27.13
CA LYS A 595 -14.84 -28.21 27.51
C LYS A 595 -15.84 -28.06 26.36
N TRP A 596 -17.10 -28.37 26.64
CA TRP A 596 -18.20 -28.17 25.70
C TRP A 596 -18.29 -26.70 25.27
N ARG A 597 -18.21 -26.46 23.96
CA ARG A 597 -18.41 -25.14 23.37
C ARG A 597 -19.90 -24.79 23.38
N LYS A 598 -20.23 -23.60 23.88
CA LYS A 598 -21.60 -23.06 23.88
C LYS A 598 -21.90 -22.48 22.49
N ASP A 599 -23.17 -22.52 22.08
CA ASP A 599 -23.66 -21.96 20.81
C ASP A 599 -22.91 -22.47 19.57
N PHE A 600 -22.63 -23.78 19.55
CA PHE A 600 -21.89 -24.45 18.48
C PHE A 600 -22.80 -24.93 17.34
N GLN A 601 -22.35 -24.73 16.10
CA GLN A 601 -22.86 -25.38 14.88
C GLN A 601 -21.67 -25.79 14.00
N PRO A 602 -21.71 -26.97 13.36
CA PRO A 602 -20.67 -27.37 12.41
C PRO A 602 -20.66 -26.42 11.20
N GLN A 603 -19.48 -25.99 10.77
CA GLN A 603 -19.33 -25.01 9.69
C GLN A 603 -19.25 -25.67 8.31
N TRP A 604 -18.59 -26.82 8.20
CA TRP A 604 -18.42 -27.59 6.96
C TRP A 604 -19.31 -28.83 6.93
N ASN A 605 -19.53 -29.46 8.08
CA ASN A 605 -20.29 -30.70 8.25
C ASN A 605 -19.80 -31.83 7.31
N SER A 606 -18.53 -31.80 6.91
CA SER A 606 -17.91 -32.76 5.99
C SER A 606 -16.39 -32.81 6.19
N LEU A 607 -15.87 -33.99 6.55
CA LEU A 607 -14.42 -34.21 6.62
C LEU A 607 -13.75 -34.10 5.26
N GLU A 608 -14.44 -34.46 4.18
CA GLU A 608 -13.93 -34.30 2.81
C GLU A 608 -13.69 -32.83 2.50
N MET A 609 -14.66 -31.95 2.80
CA MET A 609 -14.50 -30.51 2.62
C MET A 609 -13.35 -29.95 3.46
N ILE A 610 -13.23 -30.38 4.72
CA ILE A 610 -12.12 -29.97 5.60
C ILE A 610 -10.77 -30.44 5.05
N SER A 611 -10.70 -31.66 4.50
CA SER A 611 -9.48 -32.19 3.90
C SER A 611 -9.03 -31.41 2.65
N GLN A 612 -9.97 -30.73 1.99
CA GLN A 612 -9.71 -29.92 0.80
C GLN A 612 -9.34 -28.47 1.13
N LEU A 613 -9.41 -28.02 2.38
CA LEU A 613 -9.05 -26.65 2.75
C LEU A 613 -7.62 -26.33 2.35
N GLU A 614 -7.43 -25.19 1.71
CA GLU A 614 -6.14 -24.70 1.28
C GLU A 614 -5.61 -23.63 2.24
N TYR A 615 -4.37 -23.21 2.01
CA TYR A 615 -3.78 -22.12 2.77
C TYR A 615 -4.58 -20.81 2.68
N ALA A 616 -5.30 -20.59 1.57
CA ALA A 616 -6.17 -19.43 1.41
C ALA A 616 -7.31 -19.46 2.45
N ASP A 617 -7.95 -20.62 2.66
CA ASP A 617 -8.99 -20.79 3.67
C ASP A 617 -8.43 -20.55 5.08
N PHE A 618 -7.24 -21.09 5.37
CA PHE A 618 -6.54 -20.79 6.63
C PHE A 618 -6.40 -19.29 6.86
N VAL A 619 -5.97 -18.53 5.83
CA VAL A 619 -5.80 -17.08 5.88
C VAL A 619 -7.12 -16.36 6.15
N GLU A 620 -8.22 -16.80 5.54
CA GLU A 620 -9.55 -16.23 5.77
C GLU A 620 -10.04 -16.46 7.20
N LEU A 621 -9.73 -17.62 7.76
CA LEU A 621 -10.17 -18.07 9.07
C LEU A 621 -9.28 -17.57 10.23
N GLN A 622 -8.23 -16.78 9.96
CA GLN A 622 -7.29 -16.28 10.99
C GLN A 622 -7.94 -15.37 12.04
N SER A 623 -9.01 -14.64 11.70
CA SER A 623 -9.71 -13.77 12.64
C SER A 623 -10.80 -14.50 13.43
N THR A 624 -11.18 -15.70 13.01
CA THR A 624 -12.27 -16.49 13.60
C THR A 624 -11.71 -17.78 14.21
N LEU A 625 -11.52 -18.82 13.40
CA LEU A 625 -11.14 -20.16 13.85
C LEU A 625 -9.71 -20.23 14.37
N PHE A 626 -8.77 -19.56 13.69
CA PHE A 626 -7.35 -19.53 14.05
C PHE A 626 -6.95 -18.23 14.76
N LYS A 627 -7.92 -17.62 15.47
CA LYS A 627 -7.69 -16.38 16.21
C LYS A 627 -6.59 -16.60 17.23
N ARG A 628 -5.48 -15.89 17.04
CA ARG A 628 -4.35 -15.90 17.97
C ARG A 628 -4.70 -15.09 19.21
N GLU A 629 -4.53 -15.69 20.37
CA GLU A 629 -4.83 -15.06 21.66
C GLU A 629 -3.55 -14.90 22.50
N PRO A 630 -3.45 -13.85 23.33
CA PRO A 630 -2.36 -13.72 24.30
C PRO A 630 -2.29 -14.94 25.22
N TYR A 631 -1.07 -15.31 25.60
CA TYR A 631 -0.80 -16.47 26.47
C TYR A 631 -1.65 -16.48 27.74
N ASN A 632 -1.73 -15.34 28.44
CA ASN A 632 -2.45 -15.25 29.71
C ASN A 632 -3.95 -15.55 29.55
N ASN A 633 -4.58 -15.04 28.49
CA ASN A 633 -5.99 -15.33 28.20
C ASN A 633 -6.23 -16.82 27.99
N ILE A 634 -5.35 -17.48 27.23
CA ILE A 634 -5.45 -18.93 26.98
C ILE A 634 -5.30 -19.70 28.29
N PHE A 635 -4.26 -19.39 29.08
CA PHE A 635 -4.01 -20.09 30.33
C PHE A 635 -5.08 -19.89 31.39
N GLU A 636 -5.61 -18.67 31.53
CA GLU A 636 -6.70 -18.38 32.46
C GLU A 636 -7.99 -19.12 32.07
N ARG A 637 -8.32 -19.16 30.77
CA ARG A 637 -9.46 -19.94 30.27
C ARG A 637 -9.32 -21.42 30.60
N ILE A 638 -8.13 -21.99 30.39
CA ILE A 638 -7.88 -23.41 30.71
C ILE A 638 -8.00 -23.66 32.22
N ARG A 639 -7.35 -22.84 33.07
CA ARG A 639 -7.46 -22.94 34.54
C ARG A 639 -8.91 -22.90 35.01
N HIS A 640 -9.65 -21.90 34.54
CA HIS A 640 -11.06 -21.73 34.85
C HIS A 640 -11.89 -22.93 34.40
N HIS A 641 -11.66 -23.47 33.21
CA HIS A 641 -12.40 -24.61 32.68
C HIS A 641 -12.08 -25.94 33.36
N LEU A 642 -10.83 -26.14 33.80
CA LEU A 642 -10.39 -27.35 34.50
C LEU A 642 -10.61 -27.30 36.02
N GLY A 643 -11.06 -26.15 36.55
CA GLY A 643 -11.29 -25.95 37.98
C GLY A 643 -10.01 -25.94 38.79
N THR A 644 -8.90 -25.49 38.20
CA THR A 644 -7.61 -25.36 38.88
C THR A 644 -7.39 -23.90 39.27
N SER A 645 -7.63 -23.59 40.54
CA SER A 645 -7.42 -22.26 41.15
C SER A 645 -5.95 -21.94 41.34
#